data_AF-A0A5A8EDD4-F1
#
_entry.id   AF-A0A5A8EDD4-F1
#
_cell.length_a   1.000
_cell.length_b   1.000
_cell.length_c   1.000
_cell.angle_alpha   90.00
_cell.angle_beta   90.00
_cell.angle_gamma   90.00
#
_symmetry.space_group_name_H-M   'P 1'
#
loop_
_entity.id
_entity.type
_entity.pdbx_description
1 polymer ?
#
loop_
_entity_poly.entity_id
_entity_poly.type
_entity_poly.pdbx_seq_one_letter_code
_entity_poly.pdbx_strand_id
1 'polypeptide(L)'
;MRITSNGAASMQLVTEALCMLAGFVCLAVYVPTLYASIPGGDSGELAAEGCLLGVAHPPGYPLIVWLYWLLSRPALAWAGPPAYRFNLASATAGAVAAWMVARTGAHAARFVRLTHCLSRPQAAGGKGQRDLPWADGTAGMLAGLVWGLSPLVWMYHVGAEVFALNNALVATLLALTADVCARAADGKVPGSLLVWTGALVSGLALSNQHTSVLALAVLVPAVFFAAQLHNRPAVLVGAAACTLLGLAPYAWLFVGHSYFRQPGSWGDCSSWAGWLHHVSRADYGTFQLYSGSAGRAESFAERTGLFATEVLLRQLPTMWETEEPHAESLIPSAARKVPAWAQMSLAVGIAAVAAALCMGHQPSPGATGTAGAEGPRKAKDKTKSKRRAADHATLPSKDSLEQLPPRSLNVIAVVVVSLAVYIAVFHGLSNMPLADPLLYGVHARFWMQPLMQVSIIGASAVALAGYRSGFPTAVNAACIALLSASTLKNWQGQDQSANSVIADYGRGLLESLPANATLLTSYDFQWTAARYLSACEGLRPDIEVLNAPMVSFKWFGAQSHLYRNAVFPGTHLVKALTQPHADGGFSLPDLVLANMAPSDSRETKDRLDHRYASMKVFKPRIISGAAKSSGALAIAGDVMHKADLDNLMNSAPKAVRSLPAGYSTTFRPSMTPVTCKEIAHAVTSVFTAHDTAGLQPHPHFKLDTWERATYIDSWTRTEDSASAILEESIAMNPSCIDGVVGAAALFEKVLDKTEALGQKPSASLLKNFGLALLHIVRGKSAPVLPLRLPLAATSLENLKSLAAEGVLKVWGAFLEHPDARSDSSFDTVQSVMSQLATILGTRS
;
A
#
# COMPACT_ATOMS: atom_id res chain seq x y z
N MET A 1 1.85 48.88 20.32
CA MET A 1 3.33 48.97 20.27
C MET A 1 3.75 48.63 18.84
N ARG A 2 4.53 49.49 18.19
CA ARG A 2 5.13 49.17 16.87
C ARG A 2 6.21 48.13 17.13
N ILE A 3 6.00 46.89 16.69
CA ILE A 3 7.08 45.91 16.54
C ILE A 3 8.06 46.55 15.54
N THR A 4 9.30 46.80 15.97
CA THR A 4 10.35 47.30 15.07
C THR A 4 10.56 46.28 13.93
N SER A 5 11.03 46.71 12.76
CA SER A 5 11.31 45.79 11.63
C SER A 5 12.18 44.60 12.04
N ASN A 6 13.09 44.82 13.00
CA ASN A 6 13.96 43.79 13.56
C ASN A 6 13.19 42.76 14.42
N GLY A 7 12.17 43.18 15.17
CA GLY A 7 11.34 42.29 15.99
C GLY A 7 10.41 41.40 15.17
N ALA A 8 9.93 41.88 14.02
CA ALA A 8 9.10 41.06 13.12
C ALA A 8 9.94 39.99 12.40
N ALA A 9 11.15 40.36 11.97
CA ALA A 9 12.10 39.43 11.35
C ALA A 9 12.56 38.34 12.31
N SER A 10 12.87 38.67 13.57
CA SER A 10 13.25 37.68 14.58
C SER A 10 12.11 36.70 14.89
N MET A 11 10.86 37.15 14.85
CA MET A 11 9.70 36.28 15.13
C MET A 11 9.39 35.32 13.99
N GLN A 12 9.55 35.78 12.74
CA GLN A 12 9.42 34.89 11.58
C GLN A 12 10.51 33.81 11.57
N LEU A 13 11.74 34.17 11.97
CA LEU A 13 12.83 33.21 12.12
C LEU A 13 12.49 32.09 13.13
N VAL A 14 11.87 32.43 14.27
CA VAL A 14 11.46 31.44 15.28
C VAL A 14 10.39 30.51 14.74
N THR A 15 9.38 31.03 14.04
CA THR A 15 8.34 30.20 13.41
C THR A 15 8.94 29.21 12.41
N GLU A 16 9.85 29.66 11.54
CA GLU A 16 10.53 28.79 10.58
C GLU A 16 11.42 27.75 11.27
N ALA A 17 12.14 28.13 12.33
CA ALA A 17 12.95 27.20 13.12
C ALA A 17 12.11 26.07 13.75
N LEU A 18 10.93 26.40 14.29
CA LEU A 18 9.99 25.41 14.83
C LEU A 18 9.41 24.50 13.73
N CYS A 19 9.14 25.04 12.55
CA CYS A 19 8.69 24.22 11.42
C CYS A 19 9.80 23.27 10.94
N MET A 20 11.04 23.73 10.85
CA MET A 20 12.20 22.88 10.52
C MET A 20 12.42 21.80 11.56
N LEU A 21 12.22 22.10 12.84
CA LEU A 21 12.33 21.13 13.93
C LEU A 21 11.39 19.94 13.73
N ALA A 22 10.19 20.14 13.18
CA ALA A 22 9.28 19.03 12.86
C ALA A 22 9.92 18.05 11.85
N GLY A 23 10.57 18.57 10.81
CA GLY A 23 11.29 17.76 9.84
C GLY A 23 12.49 17.02 10.46
N PHE A 24 13.31 17.71 11.25
CA PHE A 24 14.45 17.09 11.94
C PHE A 24 14.03 15.97 12.90
N VAL A 25 12.95 16.17 13.66
CA VAL A 25 12.42 15.14 14.56
C VAL A 25 11.93 13.93 13.75
N CYS A 26 11.18 14.15 12.66
CA CYS A 26 10.75 13.04 11.79
C CYS A 26 11.95 12.28 11.22
N LEU A 27 12.98 12.99 10.74
CA LEU A 27 14.21 12.36 10.23
C LEU A 27 14.93 11.55 11.32
N ALA A 28 15.03 12.09 12.53
CA ALA A 28 15.63 11.40 13.68
C ALA A 28 14.86 10.14 14.10
N VAL A 29 13.57 10.05 13.78
CA VAL A 29 12.73 8.86 14.01
C VAL A 29 12.83 7.88 12.83
N TYR A 30 12.81 8.38 11.59
CA TYR A 30 12.82 7.54 10.39
C TYR A 30 14.17 6.85 10.15
N VAL A 31 15.29 7.55 10.36
CA VAL A 31 16.62 6.99 10.05
C VAL A 31 16.95 5.73 10.88
N PRO A 32 16.67 5.69 12.20
CA PRO A 32 16.89 4.46 12.98
C PRO A 32 15.91 3.33 12.66
N THR A 33 14.79 3.61 12.00
CA THR A 33 13.71 2.64 11.73
C THR A 33 13.59 2.23 10.26
N LEU A 34 14.48 2.72 9.39
CA LEU A 34 14.42 2.42 7.95
C LEU A 34 14.92 1.03 7.60
N TYR A 35 14.38 0.48 6.51
CA TYR A 35 14.79 -0.82 6.00
C TYR A 35 16.28 -0.83 5.66
N ALA A 36 17.01 -1.83 6.16
CA ALA A 36 18.42 -2.02 5.80
C ALA A 36 18.60 -2.45 4.33
N SER A 37 17.60 -3.12 3.75
CA SER A 37 17.57 -3.57 2.35
C SER A 37 16.24 -3.19 1.68
N ILE A 38 15.84 -3.89 0.61
CA ILE A 38 14.60 -3.58 -0.11
C ILE A 38 13.35 -3.88 0.72
N PRO A 39 12.40 -2.93 0.82
CA PRO A 39 11.04 -3.20 1.24
C PRO A 39 10.28 -4.06 0.23
N GLY A 40 9.13 -4.59 0.64
CA GLY A 40 8.23 -5.31 -0.28
C GLY A 40 7.41 -4.38 -1.18
N GLY A 41 6.71 -4.96 -2.15
CA GLY A 41 5.90 -4.22 -3.11
C GLY A 41 6.69 -3.73 -4.31
N ASP A 42 6.39 -2.50 -4.75
CA ASP A 42 6.94 -1.91 -5.96
C ASP A 42 8.39 -1.45 -5.74
N SER A 43 8.81 -1.31 -4.49
CA SER A 43 10.17 -0.91 -4.08
C SER A 43 11.29 -1.65 -4.84
N GLY A 44 11.19 -2.98 -4.99
CA GLY A 44 12.22 -3.77 -5.67
C GLY A 44 12.31 -3.49 -7.18
N GLU A 45 11.17 -3.28 -7.84
CA GLU A 45 11.14 -2.84 -9.25
C GLU A 45 11.70 -1.43 -9.39
N LEU A 46 11.19 -0.47 -8.61
CA LEU A 46 11.63 0.93 -8.66
C LEU A 46 13.14 1.04 -8.42
N ALA A 47 13.66 0.26 -7.48
CA ALA A 47 15.09 0.17 -7.20
C ALA A 47 15.87 -0.42 -8.40
N ALA A 48 15.40 -1.54 -8.97
CA ALA A 48 16.02 -2.16 -10.14
C ALA A 48 16.04 -1.21 -11.35
N GLU A 49 14.93 -0.55 -11.65
CA GLU A 49 14.83 0.45 -12.72
C GLU A 49 15.70 1.67 -12.41
N GLY A 50 15.86 2.06 -11.15
CA GLY A 50 16.81 3.08 -10.72
C GLY A 50 18.27 2.69 -10.99
N CYS A 51 18.66 1.45 -10.71
CA CYS A 51 20.02 0.97 -10.99
C CYS A 51 20.32 0.86 -12.49
N LEU A 52 19.32 0.45 -13.29
CA LEU A 52 19.45 0.26 -14.74
C LEU A 52 19.11 1.51 -15.57
N LEU A 53 18.52 2.51 -14.94
CA LEU A 53 17.89 3.68 -15.59
C LEU A 53 16.81 3.28 -16.62
N GLY A 54 16.01 2.26 -16.32
CA GLY A 54 14.95 1.81 -17.22
C GLY A 54 13.59 2.50 -16.99
N VAL A 55 12.51 1.80 -17.30
CA VAL A 55 11.12 2.29 -17.19
C VAL A 55 10.33 1.39 -16.25
N ALA A 56 9.86 1.97 -15.14
CA ALA A 56 8.99 1.30 -14.17
C ALA A 56 7.55 1.17 -14.68
N HIS A 57 6.71 0.43 -13.95
CA HIS A 57 5.29 0.29 -14.26
C HIS A 57 4.57 1.65 -14.40
N PRO A 58 3.47 1.71 -15.18
CA PRO A 58 2.77 2.96 -15.49
C PRO A 58 2.36 3.78 -14.24
N PRO A 59 2.63 5.11 -14.21
CA PRO A 59 3.02 5.96 -15.35
C PRO A 59 4.54 6.08 -15.58
N GLY A 60 5.36 5.22 -14.96
CA GLY A 60 6.80 5.13 -15.18
C GLY A 60 7.66 5.85 -14.14
N TYR A 61 7.06 6.71 -13.30
CA TYR A 61 7.70 7.41 -12.18
C TYR A 61 9.10 7.98 -12.48
N PRO A 62 9.31 8.68 -13.63
CA PRO A 62 10.66 8.99 -14.09
C PRO A 62 11.48 9.85 -13.12
N LEU A 63 10.84 10.70 -12.30
CA LEU A 63 11.57 11.53 -11.34
C LEU A 63 12.26 10.69 -10.25
N ILE A 64 11.57 9.71 -9.66
CA ILE A 64 12.17 8.89 -8.61
C ILE A 64 13.19 7.89 -9.18
N VAL A 65 12.95 7.36 -10.39
CA VAL A 65 13.91 6.49 -11.08
C VAL A 65 15.22 7.24 -11.34
N TRP A 66 15.16 8.51 -11.76
CA TRP A 66 16.35 9.35 -11.93
C TRP A 66 17.07 9.62 -10.60
N LEU A 67 16.32 9.88 -9.53
CA LEU A 67 16.89 10.05 -8.19
C LEU A 67 17.62 8.78 -7.75
N TYR A 68 16.99 7.61 -7.91
CA TYR A 68 17.60 6.33 -7.55
C TYR A 68 18.80 6.00 -8.43
N TRP A 69 18.78 6.36 -9.72
CA TRP A 69 19.95 6.22 -10.57
C TRP A 69 21.13 7.08 -10.12
N LEU A 70 20.88 8.32 -9.70
CA LEU A 70 21.94 9.15 -9.12
C LEU A 70 22.46 8.56 -7.81
N LEU A 71 21.58 8.03 -6.98
CA LEU A 71 21.92 7.44 -5.69
C LEU A 71 22.56 6.06 -5.80
N SER A 72 22.37 5.34 -6.91
CA SER A 72 22.97 4.02 -7.15
C SER A 72 24.45 4.10 -7.53
N ARG A 73 24.91 5.27 -7.99
CA ARG A 73 26.25 5.44 -8.58
C ARG A 73 27.37 4.99 -7.63
N PRO A 74 28.47 4.42 -8.15
CA PRO A 74 29.60 3.94 -7.35
C PRO A 74 30.24 5.02 -6.47
N ALA A 75 30.20 6.29 -6.89
CA ALA A 75 30.72 7.43 -6.13
C ALA A 75 30.02 7.61 -4.76
N LEU A 76 28.82 7.04 -4.58
CA LEU A 76 28.05 7.09 -3.34
C LEU A 76 28.06 5.75 -2.60
N ALA A 77 28.89 4.77 -2.99
CA ALA A 77 28.89 3.44 -2.36
C ALA A 77 29.34 3.47 -0.89
N TRP A 78 30.07 4.51 -0.46
CA TRP A 78 30.46 4.73 0.93
C TRP A 78 29.24 4.98 1.86
N ALA A 79 28.09 5.36 1.30
CA ALA A 79 26.85 5.60 2.03
C ALA A 79 25.96 4.33 2.17
N GLY A 80 26.52 3.15 1.87
CA GLY A 80 25.84 1.86 2.01
C GLY A 80 25.31 1.28 0.68
N PRO A 81 24.63 0.12 0.74
CA PRO A 81 24.03 -0.52 -0.44
C PRO A 81 23.00 0.37 -1.16
N PRO A 82 22.70 0.13 -2.44
CA PRO A 82 21.69 0.88 -3.19
C PRO A 82 20.35 1.02 -2.44
N ALA A 83 19.77 -0.08 -1.94
CA ALA A 83 18.48 -0.03 -1.22
C ALA A 83 18.51 0.89 0.00
N TYR A 84 19.54 0.80 0.85
CA TYR A 84 19.68 1.68 2.02
C TYR A 84 19.68 3.17 1.62
N ARG A 85 20.42 3.51 0.56
CA ARG A 85 20.48 4.89 0.04
C ARG A 85 19.12 5.37 -0.48
N PHE A 86 18.35 4.49 -1.09
CA PHE A 86 16.99 4.79 -1.57
C PHE A 86 16.01 4.98 -0.40
N ASN A 87 16.06 4.12 0.61
CA ASN A 87 15.25 4.24 1.84
C ASN A 87 15.58 5.54 2.59
N LEU A 88 16.87 5.89 2.69
CA LEU A 88 17.30 7.16 3.30
C LEU A 88 16.81 8.38 2.52
N ALA A 89 16.78 8.31 1.18
CA ALA A 89 16.21 9.37 0.36
C ALA A 89 14.70 9.50 0.57
N SER A 90 13.98 8.39 0.71
CA SER A 90 12.56 8.36 1.09
C SER A 90 12.34 9.01 2.46
N ALA A 91 13.12 8.63 3.48
CA ALA A 91 13.04 9.19 4.83
C ALA A 91 13.33 10.71 4.84
N THR A 92 14.32 11.14 4.06
CA THR A 92 14.67 12.55 3.90
C THR A 92 13.54 13.32 3.22
N ALA A 93 12.93 12.77 2.17
CA ALA A 93 11.77 13.39 1.52
C ALA A 93 10.58 13.48 2.48
N GLY A 94 10.33 12.44 3.28
CA GLY A 94 9.32 12.43 4.33
C GLY A 94 9.52 13.54 5.37
N ALA A 95 10.76 13.71 5.84
CA ALA A 95 11.14 14.79 6.76
C ALA A 95 10.93 16.19 6.15
N VAL A 96 11.29 16.38 4.87
CA VAL A 96 11.00 17.63 4.13
C VAL A 96 9.50 17.86 4.03
N ALA A 97 8.72 16.81 3.76
CA ALA A 97 7.27 16.90 3.73
C ALA A 97 6.70 17.36 5.09
N ALA A 98 7.16 16.79 6.20
CA ALA A 98 6.73 17.17 7.54
C ALA A 98 7.07 18.63 7.88
N TRP A 99 8.25 19.11 7.46
CA TRP A 99 8.61 20.53 7.57
C TRP A 99 7.64 21.44 6.78
N MET A 100 7.33 21.09 5.53
CA MET A 100 6.43 21.89 4.69
C MET A 100 4.98 21.85 5.16
N VAL A 101 4.52 20.71 5.68
CA VAL A 101 3.23 20.60 6.39
C VAL A 101 3.22 21.53 7.60
N ALA A 102 4.30 21.53 8.39
CA ALA A 102 4.40 22.39 9.56
C ALA A 102 4.33 23.88 9.20
N ARG A 103 5.02 24.28 8.13
CA ARG A 103 4.96 25.65 7.62
C ARG A 103 3.55 26.06 7.18
N THR A 104 2.85 25.19 6.46
CA THR A 104 1.44 25.41 6.08
C THR A 104 0.54 25.53 7.32
N GLY A 105 0.74 24.67 8.31
CA GLY A 105 0.05 24.71 9.61
C GLY A 105 0.29 26.02 10.37
N ALA A 106 1.51 26.56 10.35
CA ALA A 106 1.82 27.86 10.96
C ALA A 106 1.11 29.02 10.27
N HIS A 107 0.99 29.01 8.93
CA HIS A 107 0.18 29.99 8.19
C HIS A 107 -1.31 29.90 8.56
N ALA A 108 -1.83 28.68 8.69
CA ALA A 108 -3.21 28.45 9.10
C ALA A 108 -3.47 28.94 10.55
N ALA A 109 -2.57 28.64 11.49
CA ALA A 109 -2.64 29.11 12.86
C ALA A 109 -2.55 30.65 12.95
N ARG A 110 -1.66 31.29 12.17
CA ARG A 110 -1.58 32.75 12.06
C ARG A 110 -2.92 33.34 11.62
N PHE A 111 -3.58 32.75 10.62
CA PHE A 111 -4.89 33.21 10.17
C PHE A 111 -5.96 33.12 11.28
N VAL A 112 -6.01 32.00 12.00
CA VAL A 112 -6.90 31.83 13.16
C VAL A 112 -6.64 32.88 14.24
N ARG A 113 -5.36 33.13 14.57
CA ARG A 113 -4.98 34.15 15.56
C ARG A 113 -5.47 35.54 15.13
N LEU A 114 -5.18 35.94 13.89
CA LEU A 114 -5.55 37.26 13.38
C LEU A 114 -7.07 37.46 13.38
N THR A 115 -7.85 36.47 12.95
CA THR A 115 -9.31 36.53 12.95
C THR A 115 -9.89 36.55 14.37
N HIS A 116 -9.37 35.74 15.29
CA HIS A 116 -9.82 35.73 16.69
C HIS A 116 -9.51 37.05 17.42
N CYS A 117 -8.34 37.67 17.14
CA CYS A 117 -7.99 38.97 17.69
C CYS A 117 -8.89 40.11 17.22
N LEU A 118 -9.40 40.05 15.98
CA LEU A 118 -10.34 41.05 15.46
C LEU A 118 -11.73 40.94 16.10
N SER A 119 -12.15 39.74 16.51
CA SER A 119 -13.48 39.48 17.08
C SER A 119 -13.64 39.86 18.57
N ARG A 120 -12.58 40.28 19.27
CA ARG A 120 -12.67 40.74 20.68
C ARG A 120 -12.33 42.24 20.81
N PRO A 121 -13.30 43.10 21.19
CA PRO A 121 -13.02 44.50 21.52
C PRO A 121 -12.01 44.60 22.68
N GLN A 122 -11.15 45.60 22.62
CA GLN A 122 -10.12 45.86 23.64
C GLN A 122 -10.73 46.00 25.04
N ALA A 123 -10.58 44.98 25.89
CA ALA A 123 -10.53 45.21 27.33
C ALA A 123 -9.16 45.84 27.65
N ALA A 124 -9.18 47.13 28.00
CA ALA A 124 -8.02 47.86 28.46
C ALA A 124 -7.48 47.21 29.74
N GLY A 125 -6.30 46.58 29.69
CA GLY A 125 -5.60 46.10 30.88
C GLY A 125 -4.69 44.87 30.72
N GLY A 126 -4.97 43.97 29.78
CA GLY A 126 -4.20 42.74 29.59
C GLY A 126 -2.88 42.94 28.82
N LYS A 127 -1.82 43.39 29.51
CA LYS A 127 -0.44 43.35 28.99
C LYS A 127 0.05 41.89 29.02
N GLY A 128 0.01 41.15 27.90
CA GLY A 128 0.74 39.88 27.81
C GLY A 128 0.29 38.87 26.75
N GLN A 129 -0.94 38.92 26.25
CA GLN A 129 -1.49 37.83 25.41
C GLN A 129 -1.47 38.08 23.88
N ARG A 130 -0.97 39.23 23.41
CA ARG A 130 -1.08 39.63 21.98
C ARG A 130 0.12 39.27 21.10
N ASP A 131 1.27 38.91 21.69
CA ASP A 131 2.54 38.76 20.96
C ASP A 131 3.21 37.40 21.24
N LEU A 132 2.56 36.28 20.93
CA LEU A 132 3.21 34.96 20.96
C LEU A 132 3.28 34.30 19.57
N PRO A 133 4.10 34.81 18.61
CA PRO A 133 4.34 34.17 17.30
C PRO A 133 4.89 32.75 17.39
N TRP A 134 5.55 32.40 18.49
CA TRP A 134 5.96 31.02 18.75
C TRP A 134 4.76 30.07 18.87
N ALA A 135 3.57 30.54 19.26
CA ALA A 135 2.36 29.73 19.31
C ALA A 135 1.94 29.24 17.91
N ASP A 136 2.01 30.12 16.90
CA ASP A 136 1.75 29.79 15.50
C ASP A 136 2.78 28.75 15.00
N GLY A 137 4.06 28.95 15.33
CA GLY A 137 5.14 28.01 14.99
C GLY A 137 5.00 26.65 15.68
N THR A 138 4.58 26.60 16.95
CA THR A 138 4.33 25.34 17.67
C THR A 138 3.11 24.60 17.13
N ALA A 139 2.03 25.32 16.77
CA ALA A 139 0.87 24.71 16.13
C ALA A 139 1.25 24.13 14.76
N GLY A 140 2.03 24.86 13.97
CA GLY A 140 2.63 24.36 12.74
C GLY A 140 3.47 23.11 12.97
N MET A 141 4.44 23.16 13.89
CA MET A 141 5.28 22.02 14.25
C MET A 141 4.43 20.78 14.62
N LEU A 142 3.39 20.95 15.42
CA LEU A 142 2.44 19.88 15.76
C LEU A 142 1.72 19.31 14.51
N ALA A 143 1.33 20.15 13.55
CA ALA A 143 0.72 19.69 12.29
C ALA A 143 1.66 18.75 11.52
N GLY A 144 2.93 19.15 11.40
CA GLY A 144 3.97 18.38 10.72
C GLY A 144 4.28 17.08 11.43
N LEU A 145 4.41 17.11 12.76
CA LEU A 145 4.72 15.93 13.56
C LEU A 145 3.56 14.93 13.64
N VAL A 146 2.32 15.39 13.84
CA VAL A 146 1.14 14.51 13.88
C VAL A 146 0.96 13.77 12.54
N TRP A 147 1.26 14.44 11.43
CA TRP A 147 1.22 13.80 10.12
C TRP A 147 2.42 12.89 9.88
N GLY A 148 3.64 13.37 10.09
CA GLY A 148 4.86 12.60 9.82
C GLY A 148 4.99 11.35 10.69
N LEU A 149 4.65 11.46 11.97
CA LEU A 149 4.74 10.34 12.92
C LEU A 149 3.48 9.47 12.94
N SER A 150 2.54 9.71 12.01
CA SER A 150 1.38 8.83 11.88
C SER A 150 1.82 7.44 11.39
N PRO A 151 1.25 6.34 11.91
CA PRO A 151 1.65 4.98 11.54
C PRO A 151 1.67 4.68 10.04
N LEU A 152 0.71 5.20 9.27
CA LEU A 152 0.65 5.00 7.82
C LEU A 152 1.76 5.78 7.11
N VAL A 153 1.99 7.04 7.50
CA VAL A 153 2.97 7.92 6.87
C VAL A 153 4.39 7.44 7.18
N TRP A 154 4.67 7.13 8.44
CA TRP A 154 5.93 6.56 8.89
C TRP A 154 6.29 5.31 8.07
N MET A 155 5.38 4.33 8.00
CA MET A 155 5.58 3.07 7.29
C MET A 155 6.06 3.24 5.83
N TYR A 156 5.52 4.22 5.10
CA TYR A 156 5.90 4.47 3.71
C TYR A 156 7.05 5.46 3.53
N HIS A 157 7.44 6.19 4.57
CA HIS A 157 8.61 7.09 4.53
C HIS A 157 9.92 6.39 4.89
N VAL A 158 9.85 5.22 5.52
CA VAL A 158 11.03 4.42 5.87
C VAL A 158 11.44 3.40 4.79
N GLY A 159 10.66 3.31 3.70
CA GLY A 159 10.90 2.43 2.56
C GLY A 159 10.95 3.17 1.22
N ALA A 160 11.71 2.64 0.26
CA ALA A 160 11.99 3.17 -1.07
C ALA A 160 10.78 3.10 -2.03
N GLU A 161 9.73 3.86 -1.72
CA GLU A 161 8.51 3.96 -2.51
C GLU A 161 8.30 5.37 -3.12
N VAL A 162 7.37 5.49 -4.07
CA VAL A 162 7.05 6.77 -4.75
C VAL A 162 6.42 7.83 -3.83
N PHE A 163 5.90 7.41 -2.68
CA PHE A 163 4.99 8.22 -1.87
C PHE A 163 5.69 9.33 -1.09
N ALA A 164 6.85 9.08 -0.48
CA ALA A 164 7.52 10.07 0.37
C ALA A 164 7.94 11.30 -0.45
N LEU A 165 8.54 11.07 -1.63
CA LEU A 165 8.89 12.14 -2.57
C LEU A 165 7.65 12.88 -3.08
N ASN A 166 6.57 12.17 -3.42
CA ASN A 166 5.34 12.83 -3.85
C ASN A 166 4.75 13.70 -2.73
N ASN A 167 4.72 13.20 -1.51
CA ASN A 167 4.22 13.93 -0.35
C ASN A 167 5.07 15.17 -0.06
N ALA A 168 6.40 15.11 -0.23
CA ALA A 168 7.28 16.26 -0.11
C ALA A 168 6.96 17.34 -1.15
N LEU A 169 6.73 16.95 -2.39
CA LEU A 169 6.37 17.87 -3.48
C LEU A 169 4.99 18.49 -3.25
N VAL A 170 3.98 17.71 -2.86
CA VAL A 170 2.63 18.20 -2.56
C VAL A 170 2.61 19.10 -1.31
N ALA A 171 3.31 18.72 -0.24
CA ALA A 171 3.45 19.55 0.95
C ALA A 171 4.15 20.88 0.64
N THR A 172 5.18 20.86 -0.22
CA THR A 172 5.84 22.06 -0.72
C THR A 172 4.85 22.95 -1.49
N LEU A 173 4.03 22.38 -2.38
CA LEU A 173 3.00 23.13 -3.11
C LEU A 173 1.97 23.77 -2.18
N LEU A 174 1.55 23.08 -1.13
CA LEU A 174 0.68 23.64 -0.09
C LEU A 174 1.35 24.82 0.63
N ALA A 175 2.62 24.67 1.03
CA ALA A 175 3.36 25.72 1.71
C ALA A 175 3.59 26.96 0.83
N LEU A 176 3.95 26.78 -0.45
CA LEU A 176 4.10 27.87 -1.42
C LEU A 176 2.76 28.56 -1.70
N THR A 177 1.65 27.80 -1.75
CA THR A 177 0.31 28.37 -1.90
C THR A 177 -0.08 29.16 -0.65
N ALA A 178 0.26 28.66 0.54
CA ALA A 178 0.05 29.38 1.80
C ALA A 178 0.84 30.70 1.85
N ASP A 179 2.09 30.71 1.38
CA ASP A 179 2.89 31.94 1.23
C ASP A 179 2.22 32.95 0.29
N VAL A 180 1.73 32.49 -0.86
CA VAL A 180 1.01 33.31 -1.84
C VAL A 180 -0.23 33.93 -1.22
N CYS A 181 -1.07 33.12 -0.56
CA CYS A 181 -2.27 33.56 0.13
C CYS A 181 -1.96 34.55 1.26
N ALA A 182 -0.92 34.27 2.06
CA ALA A 182 -0.50 35.14 3.15
C ALA A 182 -0.02 36.52 2.65
N ARG A 183 0.76 36.56 1.56
CA ARG A 183 1.19 37.82 0.93
C ARG A 183 0.00 38.60 0.36
N ALA A 184 -0.92 37.92 -0.31
CA ALA A 184 -2.13 38.54 -0.84
C ALA A 184 -3.01 39.13 0.27
N ALA A 185 -3.14 38.42 1.40
CA ALA A 185 -3.85 38.90 2.59
C ALA A 185 -3.18 40.14 3.23
N ASP A 186 -1.85 40.20 3.20
CA ASP A 186 -1.08 41.38 3.63
C ASP A 186 -1.10 42.52 2.58
N GLY A 187 -1.91 42.42 1.51
CA GLY A 187 -2.02 43.41 0.43
C GLY A 187 -0.81 43.44 -0.51
N LYS A 188 0.08 42.44 -0.45
CA LYS A 188 1.30 42.35 -1.26
C LYS A 188 1.08 41.45 -2.47
N VAL A 189 1.55 41.89 -3.63
CA VAL A 189 1.57 41.05 -4.83
C VAL A 189 2.69 39.99 -4.69
N PRO A 190 2.39 38.69 -4.83
CA PRO A 190 3.40 37.64 -4.79
C PRO A 190 4.49 37.83 -5.87
N GLY A 191 5.74 37.52 -5.53
CA GLY A 191 6.86 37.61 -6.47
C GLY A 191 6.78 36.56 -7.58
N SER A 192 7.31 36.85 -8.77
CA SER A 192 7.31 35.91 -9.91
C SER A 192 8.04 34.61 -9.59
N LEU A 193 9.21 34.70 -8.94
CA LEU A 193 10.00 33.53 -8.54
C LEU A 193 9.20 32.53 -7.70
N LEU A 194 8.38 33.01 -6.75
CA LEU A 194 7.53 32.15 -5.92
C LEU A 194 6.53 31.35 -6.77
N VAL A 195 5.91 32.01 -7.76
CA VAL A 195 4.95 31.38 -8.69
C VAL A 195 5.68 30.39 -9.62
N TRP A 196 6.84 30.76 -10.15
CA TRP A 196 7.65 29.90 -11.02
C TRP A 196 8.19 28.66 -10.30
N THR A 197 8.62 28.80 -9.05
CA THR A 197 8.99 27.66 -8.21
C THR A 197 7.80 26.73 -8.01
N GLY A 198 6.61 27.25 -7.68
CA GLY A 198 5.40 26.44 -7.56
C GLY A 198 5.04 25.71 -8.86
N ALA A 199 5.18 26.38 -10.00
CA ALA A 199 4.94 25.79 -11.32
C ALA A 199 5.95 24.67 -11.66
N LEU A 200 7.24 24.88 -11.37
CA LEU A 200 8.28 23.85 -11.53
C LEU A 200 7.99 22.62 -10.65
N VAL A 201 7.69 22.84 -9.37
CA VAL A 201 7.35 21.76 -8.42
C VAL A 201 6.07 21.04 -8.85
N SER A 202 5.11 21.72 -9.49
CA SER A 202 3.90 21.10 -10.03
C SER A 202 4.22 20.09 -11.14
N GLY A 203 5.12 20.47 -12.07
CA GLY A 203 5.60 19.55 -13.10
C GLY A 203 6.34 18.35 -12.51
N LEU A 204 7.25 18.59 -11.55
CA LEU A 204 8.00 17.53 -10.87
C LEU A 204 7.09 16.57 -10.10
N ALA A 205 6.05 17.08 -9.42
CA ALA A 205 5.07 16.26 -8.71
C ALA A 205 4.32 15.32 -9.67
N LEU A 206 3.92 15.83 -10.84
CA LEU A 206 3.27 15.02 -11.87
C LEU A 206 4.22 13.99 -12.48
N SER A 207 5.51 14.32 -12.65
CA SER A 207 6.56 13.38 -13.10
C SER A 207 6.99 12.37 -12.05
N ASN A 208 6.61 12.57 -10.79
CA ASN A 208 6.76 11.56 -9.75
C ASN A 208 5.52 10.68 -9.68
N GLN A 209 4.34 11.25 -9.40
CA GLN A 209 3.11 10.47 -9.24
C GLN A 209 1.87 11.31 -9.60
N HIS A 210 1.00 10.74 -10.44
CA HIS A 210 -0.18 11.42 -10.99
C HIS A 210 -1.21 11.90 -9.96
N THR A 211 -1.24 11.31 -8.75
CA THR A 211 -2.19 11.70 -7.69
C THR A 211 -2.04 13.15 -7.24
N SER A 212 -0.87 13.76 -7.46
CA SER A 212 -0.64 15.19 -7.25
C SER A 212 -1.61 16.09 -8.04
N VAL A 213 -2.18 15.61 -9.15
CA VAL A 213 -3.19 16.35 -9.93
C VAL A 213 -4.41 16.75 -9.10
N LEU A 214 -4.77 15.95 -8.08
CA LEU A 214 -5.91 16.22 -7.21
C LEU A 214 -5.69 17.46 -6.35
N ALA A 215 -4.46 17.66 -5.87
CA ALA A 215 -4.08 18.90 -5.18
C ALA A 215 -3.98 20.07 -6.17
N LEU A 216 -3.31 19.87 -7.31
CA LEU A 216 -3.11 20.92 -8.32
C LEU A 216 -4.43 21.51 -8.85
N ALA A 217 -5.48 20.69 -8.97
CA ALA A 217 -6.81 21.13 -9.37
C ALA A 217 -7.39 22.25 -8.49
N VAL A 218 -6.94 22.36 -7.23
CA VAL A 218 -7.34 23.42 -6.29
C VAL A 218 -6.25 24.48 -6.12
N LEU A 219 -4.99 24.06 -6.01
CA LEU A 219 -3.88 24.98 -5.73
C LEU A 219 -3.57 25.92 -6.90
N VAL A 220 -3.65 25.44 -8.15
CA VAL A 220 -3.35 26.28 -9.33
C VAL A 220 -4.37 27.42 -9.46
N PRO A 221 -5.71 27.18 -9.42
CA PRO A 221 -6.68 28.26 -9.38
C PRO A 221 -6.48 29.19 -8.18
N ALA A 222 -6.21 28.65 -6.98
CA ALA A 222 -5.96 29.44 -5.78
C ALA A 222 -4.81 30.44 -5.99
N VAL A 223 -3.68 29.98 -6.51
CA VAL A 223 -2.52 30.82 -6.84
C VAL A 223 -2.86 31.80 -7.96
N PHE A 224 -3.60 31.38 -9.00
CA PHE A 224 -4.00 32.25 -10.10
C PHE A 224 -4.78 33.48 -9.63
N PHE A 225 -5.74 33.28 -8.71
CA PHE A 225 -6.53 34.37 -8.13
C PHE A 225 -5.73 35.18 -7.12
N ALA A 226 -5.07 34.54 -6.16
CA ALA A 226 -4.34 35.22 -5.09
C ALA A 226 -3.14 36.04 -5.61
N ALA A 227 -2.46 35.56 -6.65
CA ALA A 227 -1.35 36.28 -7.29
C ALA A 227 -1.77 37.21 -8.45
N GLN A 228 -3.08 37.32 -8.72
CA GLN A 228 -3.67 38.15 -9.79
C GLN A 228 -3.04 37.88 -11.16
N LEU A 229 -2.84 36.60 -11.50
CA LEU A 229 -2.07 36.22 -12.70
C LEU A 229 -2.74 36.64 -14.01
N HIS A 230 -4.05 36.87 -14.02
CA HIS A 230 -4.79 37.45 -15.15
C HIS A 230 -4.22 38.80 -15.62
N ASN A 231 -3.58 39.56 -14.73
CA ASN A 231 -2.94 40.84 -15.05
C ASN A 231 -1.41 40.71 -15.31
N ARG A 232 -0.87 39.48 -15.36
CA ARG A 232 0.58 39.22 -15.36
C ARG A 232 0.99 38.17 -16.41
N PRO A 233 0.80 38.44 -17.71
CA PRO A 233 1.06 37.46 -18.78
C PRO A 233 2.51 36.96 -18.81
N ALA A 234 3.50 37.83 -18.55
CA ALA A 234 4.90 37.40 -18.48
C ALA A 234 5.16 36.38 -17.36
N VAL A 235 4.46 36.50 -16.22
CA VAL A 235 4.56 35.53 -15.12
C VAL A 235 3.89 34.21 -15.51
N LEU A 236 2.76 34.26 -16.22
CA LEU A 236 2.10 33.06 -16.75
C LEU A 236 2.96 32.30 -17.76
N VAL A 237 3.63 32.99 -18.69
CA VAL A 237 4.56 32.37 -19.63
C VAL A 237 5.74 31.72 -18.89
N GLY A 238 6.32 32.42 -17.93
CA GLY A 238 7.39 31.84 -17.10
C GLY A 238 6.90 30.63 -16.28
N ALA A 239 5.69 30.67 -15.74
CA ALA A 239 5.09 29.54 -15.04
C ALA A 239 4.88 28.35 -15.98
N ALA A 240 4.35 28.57 -17.20
CA ALA A 240 4.19 27.51 -18.19
C ALA A 240 5.55 26.87 -18.56
N ALA A 241 6.58 27.68 -18.78
CA ALA A 241 7.94 27.18 -19.04
C ALA A 241 8.50 26.37 -17.87
N CYS A 242 8.30 26.82 -16.63
CA CYS A 242 8.71 26.09 -15.44
C CYS A 242 7.95 24.77 -15.27
N THR A 243 6.64 24.73 -15.54
CA THR A 243 5.86 23.48 -15.52
C THR A 243 6.39 22.49 -16.55
N LEU A 244 6.66 22.95 -17.78
CA LEU A 244 7.24 22.09 -18.83
C LEU A 244 8.63 21.57 -18.44
N LEU A 245 9.46 22.41 -17.81
CA LEU A 245 10.75 21.98 -17.27
C LEU A 245 10.59 20.93 -16.18
N GLY A 246 9.58 21.06 -15.31
CA GLY A 246 9.27 20.06 -14.29
C GLY A 246 8.75 18.74 -14.87
N LEU A 247 8.07 18.78 -16.02
CA LEU A 247 7.58 17.60 -16.74
C LEU A 247 8.66 16.94 -17.62
N ALA A 248 9.82 17.56 -17.78
CA ALA A 248 10.92 17.05 -18.60
C ALA A 248 11.34 15.59 -18.30
N PRO A 249 11.27 15.06 -17.05
CA PRO A 249 11.59 13.65 -16.79
C PRO A 249 10.74 12.68 -17.63
N TYR A 250 9.52 13.02 -18.02
CA TYR A 250 8.71 12.16 -18.90
C TYR A 250 9.29 11.96 -20.30
N ALA A 251 10.15 12.86 -20.77
CA ALA A 251 10.88 12.65 -22.01
C ALA A 251 11.82 11.44 -21.92
N TRP A 252 12.29 11.09 -20.71
CA TRP A 252 13.11 9.89 -20.48
C TRP A 252 12.39 8.60 -20.88
N LEU A 253 11.07 8.50 -20.66
CA LEU A 253 10.36 7.26 -20.99
C LEU A 253 10.51 6.91 -22.48
N PHE A 254 10.45 7.93 -23.34
CA PHE A 254 10.68 7.78 -24.77
C PHE A 254 12.17 7.51 -25.09
N VAL A 255 13.09 8.30 -24.54
CA VAL A 255 14.53 8.19 -24.82
C VAL A 255 15.10 6.87 -24.28
N GLY A 256 14.85 6.55 -23.02
CA GLY A 256 15.29 5.33 -22.35
C GLY A 256 14.80 4.09 -23.10
N HIS A 257 13.53 4.03 -23.50
CA HIS A 257 13.01 2.87 -24.23
C HIS A 257 13.48 2.81 -25.70
N SER A 258 13.79 3.95 -26.33
CA SER A 258 14.25 3.97 -27.72
C SER A 258 15.73 3.59 -27.87
N TYR A 259 16.56 3.96 -26.90
CA TYR A 259 18.02 3.85 -27.01
C TYR A 259 18.69 2.96 -25.94
N PHE A 260 18.03 2.74 -24.81
CA PHE A 260 18.63 2.07 -23.64
C PHE A 260 17.66 1.04 -23.03
N ARG A 261 17.06 0.18 -23.86
CA ARG A 261 16.11 -0.86 -23.38
C ARG A 261 16.79 -1.78 -22.37
N GLN A 262 16.10 -1.99 -21.25
CA GLN A 262 16.53 -2.88 -20.18
C GLN A 262 15.56 -4.06 -20.06
N PRO A 263 16.04 -5.29 -19.84
CA PRO A 263 15.16 -6.41 -19.56
C PRO A 263 14.36 -6.14 -18.26
N GLY A 264 13.05 -6.40 -18.34
CA GLY A 264 12.11 -6.18 -17.25
C GLY A 264 11.55 -4.76 -17.14
N SER A 265 11.94 -3.81 -18.01
CA SER A 265 11.25 -2.51 -18.06
C SER A 265 9.83 -2.64 -18.61
N TRP A 266 8.91 -1.84 -18.09
CA TRP A 266 7.51 -1.86 -18.46
C TRP A 266 7.18 -1.10 -19.75
N GLY A 267 6.25 -1.65 -20.53
CA GLY A 267 5.66 -1.00 -21.70
C GLY A 267 6.60 -0.91 -22.91
N ASP A 268 6.04 -0.48 -24.04
CA ASP A 268 6.82 -0.03 -25.20
C ASP A 268 6.61 1.47 -25.39
N CYS A 269 7.58 2.27 -24.93
CA CYS A 269 7.54 3.72 -25.05
C CYS A 269 8.32 4.24 -26.29
N SER A 270 8.69 3.38 -27.25
CA SER A 270 9.47 3.80 -28.44
C SER A 270 8.66 4.60 -29.47
N SER A 271 7.35 4.71 -29.29
CA SER A 271 6.45 5.48 -30.15
C SER A 271 5.63 6.47 -29.33
N TRP A 272 5.10 7.51 -29.98
CA TRP A 272 4.20 8.47 -29.32
C TRP A 272 2.95 7.80 -28.73
N ALA A 273 2.36 6.83 -29.45
CA ALA A 273 1.20 6.09 -28.99
C ALA A 273 1.53 5.24 -27.76
N GLY A 274 2.67 4.53 -27.77
CA GLY A 274 3.13 3.72 -26.65
C GLY A 274 3.52 4.56 -25.42
N TRP A 275 4.20 5.69 -25.63
CA TRP A 275 4.48 6.66 -24.58
C TRP A 275 3.20 7.20 -23.96
N LEU A 276 2.21 7.58 -24.77
CA LEU A 276 0.93 8.09 -24.27
C LEU A 276 0.15 7.00 -23.53
N HIS A 277 0.14 5.76 -24.03
CA HIS A 277 -0.49 4.60 -23.39
C HIS A 277 0.10 4.33 -22.01
N HIS A 278 1.42 4.40 -21.90
CA HIS A 278 2.14 4.20 -20.65
C HIS A 278 1.87 5.36 -19.67
N VAL A 279 2.05 6.61 -20.09
CA VAL A 279 1.77 7.78 -19.23
C VAL A 279 0.30 7.81 -18.81
N SER A 280 -0.64 7.51 -19.72
CA SER A 280 -2.07 7.50 -19.38
C SER A 280 -2.48 6.32 -18.50
N ARG A 281 -1.57 5.38 -18.20
CA ARG A 281 -1.88 4.17 -17.41
C ARG A 281 -2.99 3.34 -18.07
N ALA A 282 -2.99 3.24 -19.40
CA ALA A 282 -4.04 2.57 -20.14
C ALA A 282 -4.11 1.06 -19.83
N ASP A 283 -2.99 0.42 -19.47
CA ASP A 283 -2.95 -0.98 -19.01
C ASP A 283 -3.78 -1.23 -17.74
N TYR A 284 -4.01 -0.18 -16.93
CA TYR A 284 -4.88 -0.24 -15.75
C TYR A 284 -6.31 0.26 -16.03
N GLY A 285 -6.56 0.95 -17.15
CA GLY A 285 -7.86 1.56 -17.48
C GLY A 285 -7.95 3.09 -17.33
N THR A 286 -6.81 3.80 -17.24
CA THR A 286 -6.65 5.28 -17.18
C THR A 286 -7.26 6.01 -15.97
N PHE A 287 -8.45 5.64 -15.52
CA PHE A 287 -9.15 6.19 -14.34
C PHE A 287 -9.54 5.12 -13.33
N GLN A 288 -8.86 3.98 -13.38
CA GLN A 288 -9.00 2.90 -12.43
C GLN A 288 -7.71 2.78 -11.60
N LEU A 289 -7.89 2.35 -10.36
CA LEU A 289 -6.79 2.10 -9.43
C LEU A 289 -6.28 0.67 -9.55
N TYR A 290 -7.15 -0.25 -9.97
CA TYR A 290 -6.90 -1.69 -10.08
C TYR A 290 -7.56 -2.27 -11.33
N SER A 291 -6.85 -3.15 -12.05
CA SER A 291 -7.29 -3.75 -13.32
C SER A 291 -8.08 -5.05 -13.15
N GLY A 292 -8.23 -5.57 -11.93
CA GLY A 292 -8.90 -6.85 -11.71
C GLY A 292 -10.41 -6.79 -11.89
N SER A 293 -10.99 -7.95 -12.19
CA SER A 293 -12.39 -8.15 -12.57
C SER A 293 -13.41 -8.02 -11.43
N ALA A 294 -12.96 -7.75 -10.19
CA ALA A 294 -13.81 -7.77 -9.00
C ALA A 294 -14.85 -6.62 -8.95
N GLY A 295 -14.72 -5.59 -9.79
CA GLY A 295 -15.63 -4.44 -9.77
C GLY A 295 -15.58 -3.66 -8.44
N ARG A 296 -16.42 -2.62 -8.30
CA ARG A 296 -16.52 -1.86 -7.05
C ARG A 296 -17.29 -2.67 -6.00
N ALA A 297 -16.59 -3.26 -5.04
CA ALA A 297 -17.22 -3.96 -3.92
C ALA A 297 -17.85 -2.99 -2.89
N GLU A 298 -17.18 -1.87 -2.59
CA GLU A 298 -17.63 -0.87 -1.61
C GLU A 298 -18.12 0.43 -2.25
N SER A 299 -19.15 1.03 -1.65
CA SER A 299 -19.69 2.34 -1.99
C SER A 299 -18.80 3.50 -1.57
N PHE A 300 -19.04 4.69 -2.13
CA PHE A 300 -18.35 5.93 -1.75
C PHE A 300 -18.45 6.22 -0.24
N ALA A 301 -19.63 5.99 0.36
CA ALA A 301 -19.87 6.22 1.77
C ALA A 301 -19.06 5.26 2.65
N GLU A 302 -19.01 3.98 2.28
CA GLU A 302 -18.22 2.97 3.00
C GLU A 302 -16.72 3.30 2.94
N ARG A 303 -16.18 3.66 1.78
CA ARG A 303 -14.76 4.08 1.64
C ARG A 303 -14.43 5.30 2.49
N THR A 304 -15.32 6.28 2.48
CA THR A 304 -15.15 7.51 3.26
C THR A 304 -15.27 7.22 4.76
N GLY A 305 -16.16 6.32 5.17
CA GLY A 305 -16.26 5.83 6.54
C GLY A 305 -15.02 5.07 7.00
N LEU A 306 -14.42 4.26 6.13
CA LEU A 306 -13.15 3.57 6.40
C LEU A 306 -11.99 4.56 6.57
N PHE A 307 -11.88 5.57 5.71
CA PHE A 307 -10.92 6.66 5.89
C PHE A 307 -11.10 7.39 7.22
N ALA A 308 -12.34 7.75 7.59
CA ALA A 308 -12.61 8.39 8.87
C ALA A 308 -12.23 7.52 10.07
N THR A 309 -12.50 6.21 9.98
CA THR A 309 -12.13 5.22 10.99
C THR A 309 -10.61 5.13 11.13
N GLU A 310 -9.90 5.08 10.00
CA GLU A 310 -8.45 5.05 9.95
C GLU A 310 -7.84 6.29 10.64
N VAL A 311 -8.34 7.49 10.30
CA VAL A 311 -7.90 8.75 10.93
C VAL A 311 -8.11 8.71 12.45
N LEU A 312 -9.30 8.34 12.92
CA LEU A 312 -9.68 8.44 14.34
C LEU A 312 -9.03 7.37 15.23
N LEU A 313 -8.91 6.14 14.71
CA LEU A 313 -8.53 4.98 15.53
C LEU A 313 -7.08 4.54 15.34
N ARG A 314 -6.48 4.79 14.17
CA ARG A 314 -5.13 4.28 13.86
C ARG A 314 -4.09 5.38 13.65
N GLN A 315 -4.48 6.53 13.10
CA GLN A 315 -3.52 7.57 12.71
C GLN A 315 -3.29 8.65 13.77
N LEU A 316 -4.31 8.95 14.58
CA LEU A 316 -4.18 9.98 15.62
C LEU A 316 -3.54 9.43 16.91
N PRO A 317 -2.90 10.29 17.73
CA PRO A 317 -2.39 9.95 19.07
C PRO A 317 -3.52 9.64 20.07
N THR A 318 -4.37 8.65 19.80
CA THR A 318 -5.36 8.16 20.75
C THR A 318 -4.75 6.95 21.48
N MET A 319 -4.70 7.02 22.82
CA MET A 319 -4.19 5.92 23.67
C MET A 319 -5.10 4.68 23.67
N TRP A 320 -6.13 4.63 22.82
CA TRP A 320 -7.15 3.60 22.93
C TRP A 320 -6.56 2.24 22.56
N GLU A 321 -6.56 1.33 23.53
CA GLU A 321 -6.43 -0.10 23.32
C GLU A 321 -7.70 -0.56 22.60
N THR A 322 -7.60 -0.82 21.31
CA THR A 322 -8.18 -2.07 20.86
C THR A 322 -7.00 -3.00 20.67
N GLU A 323 -6.98 -4.11 21.40
CA GLU A 323 -6.35 -5.35 20.92
C GLU A 323 -6.53 -5.37 19.39
N GLU A 324 -5.45 -5.61 18.63
CA GLU A 324 -5.59 -5.79 17.18
C GLU A 324 -6.75 -6.75 16.98
N PRO A 325 -7.89 -6.30 16.43
CA PRO A 325 -8.94 -7.24 16.13
C PRO A 325 -8.31 -8.13 15.06
N HIS A 326 -8.13 -9.41 15.36
CA HIS A 326 -7.77 -10.42 14.37
C HIS A 326 -8.48 -10.06 13.05
N ALA A 327 -7.73 -9.86 11.96
CA ALA A 327 -8.24 -9.19 10.75
C ALA A 327 -9.54 -9.77 10.18
N GLU A 328 -9.93 -10.98 10.57
CA GLU A 328 -11.24 -11.55 10.29
C GLU A 328 -12.42 -10.70 10.78
N SER A 329 -12.28 -9.85 11.81
CA SER A 329 -13.39 -9.00 12.29
C SER A 329 -13.45 -7.61 11.65
N LEU A 330 -12.43 -7.20 10.89
CA LEU A 330 -12.24 -5.81 10.44
C LEU A 330 -12.96 -5.44 9.13
N ILE A 331 -13.64 -6.39 8.50
CA ILE A 331 -14.35 -6.21 7.23
C ILE A 331 -15.71 -6.90 7.38
N PRO A 332 -16.85 -6.35 6.96
CA PRO A 332 -17.48 -5.03 7.08
C PRO A 332 -18.18 -4.81 8.45
N SER A 333 -17.79 -5.52 9.51
CA SER A 333 -18.50 -5.47 10.80
C SER A 333 -18.16 -4.22 11.64
N ALA A 334 -16.90 -3.77 11.61
CA ALA A 334 -16.46 -2.56 12.32
C ALA A 334 -17.00 -1.26 11.69
N ALA A 335 -17.10 -1.19 10.36
CA ALA A 335 -17.74 -0.06 9.67
C ALA A 335 -19.25 0.06 9.98
N ARG A 336 -19.91 -1.04 10.38
CA ARG A 336 -21.29 -1.05 10.90
C ARG A 336 -21.41 -0.68 12.39
N LYS A 337 -20.31 -0.73 13.14
CA LYS A 337 -20.26 -0.41 14.58
C LYS A 337 -19.76 1.00 14.88
N VAL A 338 -19.19 1.72 13.92
CA VAL A 338 -19.02 3.17 14.05
C VAL A 338 -20.40 3.80 13.89
N PRO A 339 -20.99 4.34 14.97
CA PRO A 339 -22.35 4.84 14.89
C PRO A 339 -22.41 5.99 13.87
N ALA A 340 -23.48 6.07 13.10
CA ALA A 340 -23.65 7.04 12.01
C ALA A 340 -23.36 8.51 12.43
N TRP A 341 -23.54 8.82 13.73
CA TRP A 341 -23.18 10.12 14.28
C TRP A 341 -21.68 10.40 14.24
N ALA A 342 -20.78 9.42 14.42
CA ALA A 342 -19.33 9.63 14.41
C ALA A 342 -18.79 9.85 12.99
N GLN A 343 -19.35 9.13 11.99
CA GLN A 343 -19.06 9.36 10.56
C GLN A 343 -19.58 10.73 10.10
N MET A 344 -20.77 11.13 10.54
CA MET A 344 -21.29 12.50 10.34
C MET A 344 -20.47 13.54 11.12
N SER A 345 -19.95 13.23 12.31
CA SER A 345 -19.24 14.21 13.16
C SER A 345 -17.89 14.65 12.60
N LEU A 346 -17.20 13.83 11.81
CA LEU A 346 -15.96 14.25 11.13
C LEU A 346 -16.27 15.10 9.90
N ALA A 347 -17.26 14.71 9.08
CA ALA A 347 -17.68 15.50 7.92
C ALA A 347 -18.33 16.83 8.33
N VAL A 348 -19.21 16.80 9.34
CA VAL A 348 -19.85 17.98 9.95
C VAL A 348 -18.85 18.75 10.80
N GLY A 349 -17.89 18.12 11.47
CA GLY A 349 -16.86 18.79 12.26
C GLY A 349 -15.85 19.53 11.38
N ILE A 350 -15.37 18.90 10.30
CA ILE A 350 -14.53 19.55 9.28
C ILE A 350 -15.33 20.63 8.55
N ALA A 351 -16.58 20.37 8.16
CA ALA A 351 -17.43 21.37 7.51
C ALA A 351 -17.86 22.51 8.44
N ALA A 352 -18.07 22.26 9.73
CA ALA A 352 -18.46 23.29 10.71
C ALA A 352 -17.24 24.09 11.17
N VAL A 353 -16.07 23.47 11.31
CA VAL A 353 -14.81 24.20 11.55
C VAL A 353 -14.44 25.01 10.31
N ALA A 354 -14.57 24.44 9.10
CA ALA A 354 -14.38 25.18 7.86
C ALA A 354 -15.40 26.31 7.68
N ALA A 355 -16.69 26.07 7.94
CA ALA A 355 -17.73 27.09 7.86
C ALA A 355 -17.54 28.18 8.92
N ALA A 356 -17.19 27.83 10.16
CA ALA A 356 -16.89 28.78 11.22
C ALA A 356 -15.60 29.59 10.95
N LEU A 357 -14.63 29.03 10.22
CA LEU A 357 -13.39 29.71 9.83
C LEU A 357 -13.51 30.47 8.50
N CYS A 358 -14.46 30.12 7.63
CA CYS A 358 -14.77 30.82 6.39
C CYS A 358 -15.77 31.96 6.58
N MET A 359 -16.69 31.84 7.55
CA MET A 359 -17.65 32.89 7.90
C MET A 359 -17.05 33.84 8.94
N GLY A 360 -16.12 34.68 8.52
CA GLY A 360 -15.81 35.91 9.25
C GLY A 360 -17.07 36.76 9.37
N HIS A 361 -17.40 37.16 10.60
CA HIS A 361 -18.58 37.96 10.97
C HIS A 361 -18.92 39.04 9.92
N GLN A 362 -20.10 38.95 9.32
CA GLN A 362 -20.78 40.10 8.74
C GLN A 362 -21.18 41.00 9.93
N PRO A 363 -20.75 42.27 10.00
CA PRO A 363 -21.31 43.19 10.97
C PRO A 363 -22.80 43.37 10.64
N SER A 364 -23.69 43.02 11.58
CA SER A 364 -25.12 43.27 11.45
C SER A 364 -25.37 44.75 11.11
N PRO A 365 -26.26 45.07 10.17
CA PRO A 365 -26.67 46.45 9.95
C PRO A 365 -27.29 46.96 11.25
N GLY A 366 -26.64 47.94 11.89
CA GLY A 366 -27.14 48.56 13.10
C GLY A 366 -28.56 49.06 12.88
N ALA A 367 -29.46 48.64 13.77
CA ALA A 367 -30.80 49.19 13.87
C ALA A 367 -30.69 50.72 13.98
N THR A 368 -31.27 51.40 12.99
CA THR A 368 -31.43 52.85 12.98
C THR A 368 -32.33 53.25 14.15
N GLY A 369 -31.71 53.64 15.25
CA GLY A 369 -32.38 54.34 16.34
C GLY A 369 -32.84 55.70 15.84
N THR A 370 -34.15 55.88 15.78
CA THR A 370 -34.82 57.14 15.53
C THR A 370 -34.50 58.14 16.65
N ALA A 371 -33.66 59.13 16.35
CA ALA A 371 -33.52 60.33 17.20
C ALA A 371 -34.32 61.46 16.54
N GLY A 372 -35.44 61.80 17.19
CA GLY A 372 -36.30 62.92 16.85
C GLY A 372 -35.63 64.27 17.14
N ALA A 373 -36.10 65.25 16.38
CA ALA A 373 -35.70 66.64 16.32
C ALA A 373 -35.70 67.39 17.67
N GLU A 374 -34.74 68.31 17.84
CA GLU A 374 -34.95 69.57 18.55
C GLU A 374 -33.96 70.67 18.13
N GLY A 375 -34.51 71.76 17.56
CA GLY A 375 -34.23 73.16 17.95
C GLY A 375 -32.87 73.83 17.68
N PRO A 376 -32.82 74.97 16.94
CA PRO A 376 -31.58 75.66 16.57
C PRO A 376 -31.17 76.76 17.58
N ARG A 377 -29.86 76.98 17.76
CA ARG A 377 -29.32 78.23 18.34
C ARG A 377 -28.12 78.77 17.56
N LYS A 378 -28.23 80.06 17.21
CA LYS A 378 -27.27 80.93 16.50
C LYS A 378 -26.22 81.53 17.46
N ALA A 379 -24.98 81.75 16.96
CA ALA A 379 -24.12 82.95 17.13
C ALA A 379 -22.69 82.65 16.58
N LYS A 380 -22.15 83.38 15.58
CA LYS A 380 -21.18 84.52 15.68
C LYS A 380 -20.00 84.24 16.65
N ASP A 381 -18.72 84.49 16.37
CA ASP A 381 -18.03 85.42 15.47
C ASP A 381 -16.54 84.98 15.31
N LYS A 382 -15.84 85.67 14.40
CA LYS A 382 -14.45 85.60 13.92
C LYS A 382 -13.35 85.47 15.00
N THR A 383 -12.21 84.86 14.62
CA THR A 383 -10.89 85.57 14.54
C THR A 383 -9.76 84.68 13.98
N LYS A 384 -8.93 85.29 13.11
CA LYS A 384 -7.63 84.78 12.66
C LYS A 384 -6.59 84.95 13.77
N SER A 385 -5.74 83.95 13.98
CA SER A 385 -4.38 84.15 14.53
C SER A 385 -3.45 83.02 14.06
N LYS A 386 -2.39 83.41 13.35
CA LYS A 386 -1.22 82.58 13.01
C LYS A 386 -0.29 82.56 14.22
N ARG A 387 0.14 81.38 14.70
CA ARG A 387 1.56 81.06 15.04
C ARG A 387 1.75 79.62 15.56
N ARG A 388 2.65 78.90 14.87
CA ARG A 388 3.63 77.87 15.31
C ARG A 388 3.22 76.80 16.35
N ALA A 389 3.16 75.54 15.89
CA ALA A 389 3.69 74.34 16.55
C ALA A 389 3.74 73.23 15.45
N ALA A 390 4.93 72.84 15.00
CA ALA A 390 5.66 71.64 15.45
C ALA A 390 4.97 70.32 15.06
N ASP A 391 5.71 69.51 14.30
CA ASP A 391 5.35 68.24 13.69
C ASP A 391 4.51 67.31 14.60
N HIS A 392 3.22 67.20 14.30
CA HIS A 392 2.39 66.07 14.70
C HIS A 392 1.98 65.31 13.45
N ALA A 393 2.63 64.16 13.25
CA ALA A 393 2.17 63.14 12.34
C ALA A 393 0.72 62.78 12.68
N THR A 394 -0.19 63.16 11.79
CA THR A 394 -1.61 62.83 11.81
C THR A 394 -1.80 61.33 12.06
N LEU A 395 -2.52 61.01 13.13
CA LEU A 395 -3.10 59.69 13.37
C LEU A 395 -3.86 59.24 12.12
N PRO A 396 -3.77 57.96 11.71
CA PRO A 396 -4.61 57.46 10.63
C PRO A 396 -6.08 57.63 11.05
N SER A 397 -6.91 58.15 10.15
CA SER A 397 -8.36 58.22 10.36
C SER A 397 -8.91 56.81 10.60
N LYS A 398 -10.02 56.71 11.33
CA LYS A 398 -10.75 55.44 11.55
C LYS A 398 -11.04 54.70 10.24
N ASP A 399 -11.19 55.42 9.12
CA ASP A 399 -11.41 54.86 7.79
C ASP A 399 -10.20 54.07 7.24
N SER A 400 -8.99 54.32 7.76
CA SER A 400 -7.76 53.59 7.36
C SER A 400 -7.66 52.19 7.96
N LEU A 401 -8.52 51.86 8.94
CA LEU A 401 -8.56 50.55 9.62
C LEU A 401 -9.72 49.67 9.12
N GLU A 402 -10.62 50.20 8.28
CA GLU A 402 -11.79 49.48 7.75
C GLU A 402 -11.56 48.83 6.37
N GLN A 403 -10.38 49.00 5.76
CA GLN A 403 -10.07 48.44 4.45
C GLN A 403 -9.12 47.23 4.54
N LEU A 404 -9.56 46.14 5.17
CA LEU A 404 -9.03 44.84 4.77
C LEU A 404 -9.62 44.53 3.39
N PRO A 405 -8.81 44.24 2.35
CA PRO A 405 -9.34 43.95 1.02
C PRO A 405 -10.35 42.80 1.10
N PRO A 406 -11.61 42.96 0.61
CA PRO A 406 -12.71 42.01 0.84
C PRO A 406 -12.57 40.63 0.17
N ARG A 407 -11.38 40.23 -0.30
CA ARG A 407 -11.17 39.07 -1.20
C ARG A 407 -9.82 38.37 -1.02
N SER A 408 -9.24 38.34 0.18
CA SER A 408 -8.03 37.52 0.39
C SER A 408 -8.41 36.05 0.57
N LEU A 409 -7.87 35.19 -0.30
CA LEU A 409 -8.11 33.75 -0.29
C LEU A 409 -7.54 33.16 1.02
N ASN A 410 -8.40 32.53 1.82
CA ASN A 410 -8.02 31.95 3.12
C ASN A 410 -7.28 30.62 2.93
N VAL A 411 -6.08 30.48 3.50
CA VAL A 411 -5.28 29.24 3.46
C VAL A 411 -6.05 28.02 4.00
N ILE A 412 -6.85 28.20 5.05
CA ILE A 412 -7.67 27.12 5.63
C ILE A 412 -8.75 26.70 4.63
N ALA A 413 -9.38 27.66 3.96
CA ALA A 413 -10.38 27.36 2.93
C ALA A 413 -9.75 26.60 1.76
N VAL A 414 -8.55 26.99 1.31
CA VAL A 414 -7.81 26.26 0.26
C VAL A 414 -7.53 24.81 0.68
N VAL A 415 -7.04 24.60 1.91
CA VAL A 415 -6.75 23.26 2.45
C VAL A 415 -8.04 22.41 2.56
N VAL A 416 -9.13 22.99 3.05
CA VAL A 416 -10.41 22.27 3.18
C VAL A 416 -10.98 21.90 1.81
N VAL A 417 -10.97 22.82 0.85
CA VAL A 417 -11.45 22.56 -0.52
C VAL A 417 -10.58 21.51 -1.20
N SER A 418 -9.26 21.59 -1.04
CA SER A 418 -8.32 20.58 -1.53
C SER A 418 -8.63 19.19 -0.95
N LEU A 419 -8.91 19.10 0.36
CA LEU A 419 -9.25 17.84 1.02
C LEU A 419 -10.57 17.27 0.48
N ALA A 420 -11.59 18.12 0.36
CA ALA A 420 -12.90 17.74 -0.16
C ALA A 420 -12.82 17.24 -1.60
N VAL A 421 -12.10 17.94 -2.48
CA VAL A 421 -11.88 17.55 -3.88
C VAL A 421 -11.11 16.23 -3.94
N TYR A 422 -10.04 16.08 -3.16
CA TYR A 422 -9.27 14.84 -3.13
C TYR A 422 -10.16 13.65 -2.75
N ILE A 423 -10.87 13.73 -1.62
CA ILE A 423 -11.72 12.63 -1.13
C ILE A 423 -12.84 12.32 -2.13
N ALA A 424 -13.51 13.34 -2.64
CA ALA A 424 -14.61 13.18 -3.60
C ALA A 424 -14.15 12.45 -4.87
N VAL A 425 -13.04 12.90 -5.48
CA VAL A 425 -12.55 12.34 -6.74
C VAL A 425 -11.89 10.97 -6.51
N PHE A 426 -11.01 10.85 -5.51
CA PHE A 426 -10.28 9.60 -5.28
C PHE A 426 -11.22 8.45 -4.85
N HIS A 427 -12.09 8.65 -3.86
CA HIS A 427 -13.06 7.62 -3.48
C HIS A 427 -14.12 7.39 -4.56
N GLY A 428 -14.44 8.43 -5.34
CA GLY A 428 -15.38 8.33 -6.46
C GLY A 428 -14.85 7.54 -7.65
N LEU A 429 -13.53 7.49 -7.85
CA LEU A 429 -12.87 6.74 -8.93
C LEU A 429 -12.35 5.37 -8.48
N SER A 430 -11.87 5.23 -7.24
CA SER A 430 -11.28 4.00 -6.71
C SER A 430 -12.18 2.77 -6.88
N ASN A 431 -11.62 1.70 -7.43
CA ASN A 431 -12.32 0.46 -7.74
C ASN A 431 -11.70 -0.78 -7.07
N MET A 432 -10.77 -0.62 -6.12
CA MET A 432 -10.19 -1.75 -5.39
C MET A 432 -11.14 -2.33 -4.34
N PRO A 433 -11.37 -3.66 -4.30
CA PRO A 433 -12.13 -4.30 -3.23
C PRO A 433 -11.32 -4.23 -1.92
N LEU A 434 -11.85 -3.53 -0.94
CA LEU A 434 -11.22 -3.30 0.36
C LEU A 434 -11.46 -4.45 1.34
N ALA A 435 -12.22 -5.47 0.92
CA ALA A 435 -12.36 -6.73 1.64
C ALA A 435 -11.08 -7.59 1.64
N ASP A 436 -10.16 -7.33 0.71
CA ASP A 436 -8.85 -7.96 0.69
C ASP A 436 -7.86 -7.09 1.50
N PRO A 437 -7.18 -7.65 2.53
CA PRO A 437 -6.24 -6.88 3.36
C PRO A 437 -5.07 -6.25 2.59
N LEU A 438 -4.53 -6.93 1.58
CA LEU A 438 -3.44 -6.39 0.76
C LEU A 438 -3.95 -5.19 -0.05
N LEU A 439 -5.10 -5.33 -0.71
CA LEU A 439 -5.70 -4.25 -1.50
C LEU A 439 -6.18 -3.08 -0.63
N TYR A 440 -6.60 -3.34 0.61
CA TYR A 440 -6.81 -2.30 1.61
C TYR A 440 -5.52 -1.54 1.89
N GLY A 441 -4.41 -2.24 2.14
CA GLY A 441 -3.09 -1.64 2.35
C GLY A 441 -2.65 -0.78 1.16
N VAL A 442 -2.86 -1.24 -0.07
CA VAL A 442 -2.58 -0.47 -1.31
C VAL A 442 -3.48 0.77 -1.40
N HIS A 443 -4.76 0.67 -1.03
CA HIS A 443 -5.67 1.81 -1.05
C HIS A 443 -5.31 2.86 0.01
N ALA A 444 -4.95 2.40 1.21
CA ALA A 444 -4.64 3.26 2.35
C ALA A 444 -3.44 4.17 2.08
N ARG A 445 -2.46 3.78 1.25
CA ARG A 445 -1.30 4.63 0.88
C ARG A 445 -1.72 6.00 0.33
N PHE A 446 -2.85 6.05 -0.36
CA PHE A 446 -3.40 7.28 -0.94
C PHE A 446 -4.10 8.18 0.08
N TRP A 447 -4.28 7.75 1.33
CA TRP A 447 -4.83 8.56 2.41
C TRP A 447 -3.78 9.43 3.11
N MET A 448 -2.48 9.27 2.82
CA MET A 448 -1.43 10.13 3.37
C MET A 448 -1.61 11.61 3.03
N GLN A 449 -2.04 11.94 1.79
CA GLN A 449 -2.27 13.35 1.40
C GLN A 449 -3.53 13.96 2.03
N PRO A 450 -4.68 13.26 2.10
CA PRO A 450 -5.78 13.71 2.95
C PRO A 450 -5.38 13.90 4.41
N LEU A 451 -4.60 12.97 4.98
CA LEU A 451 -4.16 13.04 6.36
C LEU A 451 -3.29 14.27 6.63
N MET A 452 -2.46 14.70 5.66
CA MET A 452 -1.66 15.92 5.80
C MET A 452 -2.54 17.17 5.90
N GLN A 453 -3.66 17.19 5.17
CA GLN A 453 -4.59 18.31 5.20
C GLN A 453 -5.42 18.29 6.49
N VAL A 454 -5.81 17.10 6.97
CA VAL A 454 -6.45 16.92 8.27
C VAL A 454 -5.55 17.40 9.41
N SER A 455 -4.24 17.12 9.37
CA SER A 455 -3.32 17.59 10.43
C SER A 455 -3.15 19.12 10.43
N ILE A 456 -3.14 19.77 9.26
CA ILE A 456 -3.11 21.24 9.12
C ILE A 456 -4.40 21.86 9.70
N ILE A 457 -5.56 21.27 9.41
CA ILE A 457 -6.85 21.72 9.99
C ILE A 457 -6.86 21.49 11.51
N GLY A 458 -6.39 20.34 11.97
CA GLY A 458 -6.28 19.99 13.38
C GLY A 458 -5.40 20.97 14.15
N ALA A 459 -4.24 21.34 13.61
CA ALA A 459 -3.36 22.35 14.19
C ALA A 459 -4.03 23.73 14.32
N SER A 460 -4.86 24.10 13.34
CA SER A 460 -5.66 25.33 13.40
C SER A 460 -6.69 25.28 14.54
N ALA A 461 -7.30 24.12 14.77
CA ALA A 461 -8.22 23.91 15.89
C ALA A 461 -7.50 23.94 17.25
N VAL A 462 -6.31 23.34 17.36
CA VAL A 462 -5.45 23.40 18.56
C VAL A 462 -5.06 24.84 18.87
N ALA A 463 -4.64 25.61 17.86
CA ALA A 463 -4.34 27.03 18.02
C ALA A 463 -5.56 27.79 18.56
N LEU A 464 -6.74 27.59 17.97
CA LEU A 464 -7.98 28.21 18.43
C LEU A 464 -8.31 27.83 19.89
N ALA A 465 -8.15 26.56 20.26
CA ALA A 465 -8.38 26.07 21.62
C ALA A 465 -7.42 26.71 22.62
N GLY A 466 -6.14 26.81 22.28
CA GLY A 466 -5.13 27.51 23.09
C GLY A 466 -5.46 29.00 23.29
N TYR A 467 -5.92 29.69 22.24
CA TYR A 467 -6.33 31.09 22.33
C TYR A 467 -7.62 31.27 23.14
N ARG A 468 -8.56 30.33 23.06
CA ARG A 468 -9.82 30.36 23.84
C ARG A 468 -9.62 30.04 25.31
N SER A 469 -8.74 29.09 25.64
CA SER A 469 -8.44 28.70 27.02
C SER A 469 -7.60 29.76 27.75
N GLY A 470 -6.86 30.59 27.01
CA GLY A 470 -5.91 31.55 27.58
C GLY A 470 -4.57 30.91 27.98
N PHE A 471 -4.42 29.59 27.81
CA PHE A 471 -3.23 28.80 28.16
C PHE A 471 -2.66 28.04 26.94
N PRO A 472 -2.25 28.74 25.85
CA PRO A 472 -1.77 28.09 24.63
C PRO A 472 -0.54 27.19 24.88
N THR A 473 0.35 27.56 25.80
CA THR A 473 1.52 26.73 26.17
C THR A 473 1.11 25.38 26.72
N ALA A 474 0.13 25.35 27.64
CA ALA A 474 -0.30 24.11 28.29
C ALA A 474 -0.99 23.16 27.30
N VAL A 475 -1.81 23.71 26.40
CA VAL A 475 -2.44 22.94 25.32
C VAL A 475 -1.39 22.32 24.41
N ASN A 476 -0.40 23.11 23.96
CA ASN A 476 0.67 22.60 23.09
C ASN A 476 1.54 21.55 23.81
N ALA A 477 1.86 21.75 25.08
CA ALA A 477 2.62 20.78 25.88
C ALA A 477 1.87 19.44 26.03
N ALA A 478 0.55 19.48 26.24
CA ALA A 478 -0.28 18.28 26.29
C ALA A 478 -0.30 17.55 24.93
N CYS A 479 -0.41 18.28 23.82
CA CYS A 479 -0.32 17.69 22.47
C CYS A 479 1.04 17.03 22.22
N ILE A 480 2.15 17.68 22.61
CA ILE A 480 3.50 17.09 22.49
C ILE A 480 3.60 15.82 23.34
N ALA A 481 3.11 15.82 24.58
CA ALA A 481 3.15 14.64 25.45
C ALA A 481 2.35 13.45 24.85
N LEU A 482 1.15 13.71 24.32
CA LEU A 482 0.33 12.70 23.66
C LEU A 482 1.01 12.14 22.40
N LEU A 483 1.61 13.01 21.60
CA LEU A 483 2.35 12.62 20.40
C LEU A 483 3.58 11.77 20.76
N SER A 484 4.35 12.17 21.78
CA SER A 484 5.51 11.39 22.25
C SER A 484 5.08 10.00 22.73
N ALA A 485 4.00 9.91 23.51
CA ALA A 485 3.46 8.63 23.97
C ALA A 485 3.01 7.74 22.79
N SER A 486 2.33 8.32 21.79
CA SER A 486 1.93 7.61 20.57
C SER A 486 3.13 7.14 19.74
N THR A 487 4.16 7.98 19.60
CA THR A 487 5.39 7.64 18.88
C THR A 487 6.12 6.48 19.54
N LEU A 488 6.26 6.51 20.87
CA LEU A 488 6.87 5.42 21.64
C LEU A 488 6.07 4.12 21.53
N LYS A 489 4.74 4.19 21.58
CA LYS A 489 3.85 3.02 21.40
C LYS A 489 4.02 2.40 20.01
N ASN A 490 4.10 3.22 18.97
CA ASN A 490 4.15 2.76 17.59
C ASN A 490 5.55 2.33 17.14
N TRP A 491 6.61 2.73 17.85
CA TRP A 491 8.01 2.50 17.46
C TRP A 491 8.27 1.05 17.04
N GLN A 492 7.93 0.08 17.89
CA GLN A 492 8.24 -1.33 17.63
C GLN A 492 7.54 -1.90 16.38
N GLY A 493 6.34 -1.40 16.05
CA GLY A 493 5.60 -1.80 14.85
C GLY A 493 5.97 -1.01 13.59
N GLN A 494 6.83 0.00 13.72
CA GLN A 494 7.33 0.83 12.62
C GLN A 494 8.84 0.65 12.38
N ASP A 495 9.54 0.01 13.30
CA ASP A 495 10.96 -0.31 13.16
C ASP A 495 11.19 -1.43 12.15
N GLN A 496 11.83 -1.09 11.03
CA GLN A 496 12.18 -2.00 9.94
C GLN A 496 13.70 -2.17 9.80
N SER A 497 14.49 -1.67 10.77
CA SER A 497 15.96 -1.68 10.71
C SER A 497 16.58 -3.07 10.61
N ALA A 498 15.89 -4.07 11.18
CA ALA A 498 16.28 -5.48 11.11
C ALA A 498 15.47 -6.30 10.09
N ASN A 499 14.62 -5.66 9.27
CA ASN A 499 13.78 -6.38 8.30
C ASN A 499 14.56 -6.65 7.00
N SER A 500 14.92 -7.91 6.79
CA SER A 500 15.58 -8.42 5.58
C SER A 500 14.74 -9.46 4.83
N VAL A 501 13.50 -9.71 5.24
CA VAL A 501 12.67 -10.85 4.78
C VAL A 501 12.58 -10.91 3.26
N ILE A 502 12.32 -9.78 2.60
CA ILE A 502 12.17 -9.71 1.14
C ILE A 502 13.49 -9.98 0.42
N ALA A 503 14.60 -9.43 0.93
CA ALA A 503 15.92 -9.64 0.36
C ALA A 503 16.40 -11.09 0.54
N ASP A 504 16.16 -11.68 1.70
CA ASP A 504 16.55 -13.06 2.00
C ASP A 504 15.70 -14.05 1.21
N TYR A 505 14.41 -13.78 1.04
CA TYR A 505 13.54 -14.52 0.13
C TYR A 505 14.06 -14.49 -1.31
N GLY A 506 14.38 -13.30 -1.83
CA GLY A 506 14.93 -13.14 -3.19
C GLY A 506 16.28 -13.85 -3.36
N ARG A 507 17.14 -13.82 -2.33
CA ARG A 507 18.45 -14.50 -2.34
C ARG A 507 18.26 -16.01 -2.38
N GLY A 508 17.44 -16.57 -1.50
CA GLY A 508 17.12 -18.00 -1.51
C GLY A 508 16.50 -18.46 -2.83
N LEU A 509 15.67 -17.62 -3.45
CA LEU A 509 15.09 -17.88 -4.76
C LEU A 509 16.16 -17.93 -5.87
N LEU A 510 17.12 -17.00 -5.89
CA LEU A 510 18.13 -16.94 -6.94
C LEU A 510 19.27 -17.95 -6.75
N GLU A 511 19.74 -18.16 -5.51
CA GLU A 511 20.87 -19.04 -5.22
C GLU A 511 20.55 -20.52 -5.39
N SER A 512 19.27 -20.91 -5.25
CA SER A 512 18.82 -22.29 -5.44
C SER A 512 18.72 -22.72 -6.90
N LEU A 513 18.79 -21.78 -7.86
CA LEU A 513 18.62 -22.07 -9.28
C LEU A 513 19.94 -22.53 -9.94
N PRO A 514 19.88 -23.48 -10.90
CA PRO A 514 21.04 -23.84 -11.74
C PRO A 514 21.62 -22.63 -12.49
N ALA A 515 22.87 -22.73 -12.93
CA ALA A 515 23.50 -21.69 -13.75
C ALA A 515 22.74 -21.44 -15.07
N ASN A 516 22.60 -20.18 -15.47
CA ASN A 516 21.89 -19.74 -16.69
C ASN A 516 20.42 -20.16 -16.77
N ALA A 517 19.76 -20.39 -15.63
CA ALA A 517 18.33 -20.72 -15.62
C ALA A 517 17.46 -19.50 -15.93
N THR A 518 16.28 -19.76 -16.48
CA THR A 518 15.21 -18.77 -16.67
C THR A 518 14.16 -18.99 -15.57
N LEU A 519 14.01 -18.01 -14.69
CA LEU A 519 13.03 -18.01 -13.61
C LEU A 519 11.73 -17.36 -14.08
N LEU A 520 10.66 -18.13 -14.17
CA LEU A 520 9.31 -17.61 -14.43
C LEU A 520 8.60 -17.29 -13.10
N THR A 521 8.23 -16.03 -12.88
CA THR A 521 7.55 -15.54 -11.68
C THR A 521 6.10 -15.16 -11.98
N SER A 522 5.18 -15.48 -11.09
CA SER A 522 3.75 -15.20 -11.27
C SER A 522 3.25 -13.98 -10.51
N TYR A 523 4.01 -13.52 -9.51
CA TYR A 523 3.61 -12.45 -8.60
C TYR A 523 4.72 -11.43 -8.38
N ASP A 524 4.32 -10.22 -7.98
CA ASP A 524 5.22 -9.07 -7.85
C ASP A 524 6.33 -9.31 -6.83
N PHE A 525 6.05 -9.87 -5.66
CA PHE A 525 7.06 -10.04 -4.60
C PHE A 525 8.24 -10.95 -5.01
N GLN A 526 8.01 -11.97 -5.84
CA GLN A 526 9.07 -12.81 -6.43
C GLN A 526 9.92 -12.01 -7.41
N TRP A 527 9.22 -11.32 -8.30
CA TRP A 527 9.83 -10.60 -9.40
C TRP A 527 10.64 -9.39 -8.93
N THR A 528 10.07 -8.55 -8.07
CA THR A 528 10.66 -7.29 -7.61
C THR A 528 11.90 -7.56 -6.75
N ALA A 529 11.84 -8.54 -5.86
CA ALA A 529 12.98 -8.95 -5.04
C ALA A 529 14.14 -9.49 -5.87
N ALA A 530 13.86 -10.44 -6.77
CA ALA A 530 14.88 -11.04 -7.64
C ALA A 530 15.52 -10.00 -8.57
N ARG A 531 14.72 -9.09 -9.14
CA ARG A 531 15.24 -8.03 -10.02
C ARG A 531 16.15 -7.06 -9.30
N TYR A 532 15.79 -6.60 -8.11
CA TYR A 532 16.69 -5.73 -7.34
C TYR A 532 18.03 -6.40 -7.08
N LEU A 533 18.02 -7.64 -6.55
CA LEU A 533 19.25 -8.34 -6.19
C LEU A 533 20.15 -8.57 -7.42
N SER A 534 19.56 -8.91 -8.56
CA SER A 534 20.30 -9.08 -9.81
C SER A 534 20.82 -7.76 -10.38
N ALA A 535 19.95 -6.74 -10.50
CA ALA A 535 20.27 -5.48 -11.17
C ALA A 535 21.11 -4.51 -10.34
N CYS A 536 20.87 -4.44 -9.03
CA CYS A 536 21.52 -3.49 -8.13
C CYS A 536 22.69 -4.10 -7.35
N GLU A 537 22.56 -5.35 -6.90
CA GLU A 537 23.59 -6.02 -6.09
C GLU A 537 24.45 -7.00 -6.90
N GLY A 538 24.08 -7.28 -8.15
CA GLY A 538 24.84 -8.20 -9.01
C GLY A 538 24.76 -9.66 -8.57
N LEU A 539 23.71 -10.04 -7.82
CA LEU A 539 23.49 -11.42 -7.40
C LEU A 539 22.94 -12.26 -8.56
N ARG A 540 23.64 -13.33 -8.93
CA ARG A 540 23.23 -14.27 -10.00
C ARG A 540 22.78 -13.56 -11.28
N PRO A 541 23.64 -12.70 -11.90
CA PRO A 541 23.31 -11.98 -13.13
C PRO A 541 23.16 -12.92 -14.34
N ASP A 542 23.51 -14.20 -14.18
CA ASP A 542 23.28 -15.27 -15.16
C ASP A 542 21.82 -15.74 -15.22
N ILE A 543 21.01 -15.47 -14.19
CA ILE A 543 19.61 -15.86 -14.13
C ILE A 543 18.72 -14.83 -14.82
N GLU A 544 17.93 -15.27 -15.80
CA GLU A 544 16.92 -14.42 -16.43
C GLU A 544 15.59 -14.52 -15.67
N VAL A 545 15.07 -13.37 -15.21
CA VAL A 545 13.80 -13.32 -14.46
C VAL A 545 12.68 -12.83 -15.39
N LEU A 546 11.71 -13.70 -15.67
CA LEU A 546 10.53 -13.44 -16.48
C LEU A 546 9.28 -13.28 -15.62
N ASN A 547 8.65 -12.10 -15.66
CA ASN A 547 7.36 -11.86 -15.03
C ASN A 547 6.22 -12.33 -15.95
N ALA A 548 5.56 -13.45 -15.60
CA ALA A 548 4.49 -14.02 -16.40
C ALA A 548 3.32 -13.05 -16.67
N PRO A 549 2.83 -12.26 -15.69
CA PRO A 549 1.90 -11.17 -15.96
C PRO A 549 2.39 -10.18 -17.03
N MET A 550 3.66 -9.74 -16.99
CA MET A 550 4.21 -8.84 -18.01
C MET A 550 4.26 -9.49 -19.39
N VAL A 551 4.65 -10.77 -19.47
CA VAL A 551 4.70 -11.54 -20.73
C VAL A 551 3.31 -11.61 -21.38
N SER A 552 2.22 -11.47 -20.62
CA SER A 552 0.86 -11.47 -21.16
C SER A 552 0.48 -10.21 -21.95
N PHE A 553 1.23 -9.11 -21.81
CA PHE A 553 0.96 -7.90 -22.58
C PHE A 553 1.51 -8.00 -24.01
N LYS A 554 0.73 -7.54 -24.99
CA LYS A 554 1.14 -7.52 -26.42
C LYS A 554 2.45 -6.75 -26.65
N TRP A 555 2.71 -5.69 -25.88
CA TRP A 555 3.93 -4.90 -26.00
C TRP A 555 5.20 -5.66 -25.57
N PHE A 556 5.08 -6.75 -24.80
CA PHE A 556 6.23 -7.56 -24.37
C PHE A 556 6.99 -8.17 -25.56
N GLY A 557 6.29 -8.48 -26.66
CA GLY A 557 6.91 -9.00 -27.87
C GLY A 557 7.98 -8.08 -28.46
N ALA A 558 7.91 -6.76 -28.23
CA ALA A 558 8.95 -5.81 -28.64
C ALA A 558 10.24 -5.92 -27.79
N GLN A 559 10.17 -6.57 -26.63
CA GLN A 559 11.25 -6.73 -25.66
C GLN A 559 11.75 -8.17 -25.53
N SER A 560 11.05 -9.17 -26.06
CA SER A 560 11.37 -10.60 -25.87
C SER A 560 12.82 -10.95 -26.25
N HIS A 561 13.37 -10.29 -27.28
CA HIS A 561 14.76 -10.45 -27.72
C HIS A 561 15.83 -10.03 -26.69
N LEU A 562 15.45 -9.32 -25.62
CA LEU A 562 16.35 -8.96 -24.53
C LEU A 562 16.66 -10.15 -23.62
N TYR A 563 15.85 -11.21 -23.67
CA TYR A 563 16.01 -12.44 -22.92
C TYR A 563 16.61 -13.51 -23.83
N ARG A 564 17.85 -13.90 -23.54
CA ARG A 564 18.70 -14.76 -24.38
C ARG A 564 18.59 -16.23 -24.01
N ASN A 565 18.21 -16.56 -22.78
CA ASN A 565 18.07 -17.93 -22.29
C ASN A 565 16.66 -18.50 -22.54
N ALA A 566 15.75 -17.71 -23.12
CA ALA A 566 14.38 -18.11 -23.41
C ALA A 566 14.01 -17.87 -24.89
N VAL A 567 13.47 -18.90 -25.54
CA VAL A 567 12.87 -18.84 -26.86
C VAL A 567 11.37 -18.62 -26.71
N PHE A 568 10.85 -17.54 -27.29
CA PHE A 568 9.43 -17.20 -27.24
C PHE A 568 8.71 -17.69 -28.51
N PRO A 569 7.69 -18.55 -28.41
CA PRO A 569 6.94 -19.05 -29.58
C PRO A 569 6.08 -17.98 -30.26
N GLY A 570 5.83 -16.86 -29.58
CA GLY A 570 4.99 -15.77 -30.06
C GLY A 570 5.30 -14.47 -29.32
N THR A 571 4.37 -13.52 -29.37
CA THR A 571 4.56 -12.16 -28.86
C THR A 571 4.09 -11.97 -27.42
N HIS A 572 3.10 -12.72 -26.96
CA HIS A 572 2.52 -12.57 -25.62
C HIS A 572 1.88 -13.87 -25.09
N LEU A 573 1.89 -14.02 -23.76
CA LEU A 573 1.33 -15.18 -23.05
C LEU A 573 -0.20 -15.11 -22.96
N VAL A 574 -0.89 -16.19 -23.31
CA VAL A 574 -2.34 -16.37 -23.21
C VAL A 574 -2.70 -17.65 -22.46
N LYS A 575 -3.95 -17.78 -21.98
CA LYS A 575 -4.39 -18.99 -21.28
C LYS A 575 -4.47 -20.17 -22.27
N ALA A 576 -4.04 -21.36 -21.83
CA ALA A 576 -3.92 -22.56 -22.66
C ALA A 576 -5.23 -23.04 -23.34
N LEU A 577 -6.40 -22.59 -22.88
CA LEU A 577 -7.72 -22.96 -23.40
C LEU A 577 -8.49 -21.77 -24.01
N THR A 578 -7.87 -20.59 -24.09
CA THR A 578 -8.46 -19.48 -24.83
C THR A 578 -8.14 -19.62 -26.31
N GLN A 579 -9.05 -19.17 -27.18
CA GLN A 579 -8.91 -19.30 -28.63
C GLN A 579 -7.89 -18.36 -29.37
N PRO A 580 -6.92 -17.59 -28.79
CA PRO A 580 -6.19 -16.60 -29.58
C PRO A 580 -4.71 -16.96 -29.86
N HIS A 581 -4.40 -18.18 -30.34
CA HIS A 581 -3.17 -18.34 -31.16
C HIS A 581 -3.21 -17.44 -32.41
N ALA A 582 -4.41 -16.97 -32.80
CA ALA A 582 -4.69 -16.16 -33.99
C ALA A 582 -3.98 -14.80 -34.07
N ASP A 583 -3.58 -14.21 -32.93
CA ASP A 583 -2.92 -12.89 -32.86
C ASP A 583 -1.43 -12.98 -32.50
N GLY A 584 -0.80 -14.14 -32.71
CA GLY A 584 0.58 -14.40 -32.33
C GLY A 584 0.80 -14.59 -30.83
N GLY A 585 -0.27 -14.87 -30.06
CA GLY A 585 -0.17 -15.28 -28.66
C GLY A 585 0.29 -16.73 -28.51
N PHE A 586 0.90 -17.08 -27.38
CA PHE A 586 1.34 -18.44 -27.05
C PHE A 586 0.91 -18.83 -25.64
N SER A 587 0.73 -20.12 -25.38
CA SER A 587 0.38 -20.64 -24.06
C SER A 587 1.63 -20.99 -23.24
N LEU A 588 1.48 -21.13 -21.91
CA LEU A 588 2.60 -21.57 -21.07
C LEU A 588 3.20 -22.92 -21.52
N PRO A 589 2.39 -23.94 -21.89
CA PRO A 589 2.92 -25.14 -22.52
C PRO A 589 3.73 -24.89 -23.80
N ASP A 590 3.31 -23.99 -24.68
CA ASP A 590 4.06 -23.63 -25.89
C ASP A 590 5.44 -23.06 -25.54
N LEU A 591 5.50 -22.20 -24.52
CA LEU A 591 6.75 -21.62 -24.02
C LEU A 591 7.69 -22.70 -23.49
N VAL A 592 7.18 -23.62 -22.67
CA VAL A 592 8.00 -24.72 -22.14
C VAL A 592 8.51 -25.58 -23.30
N LEU A 593 7.64 -25.98 -24.23
CA LEU A 593 8.02 -26.80 -25.38
C LEU A 593 9.10 -26.16 -26.26
N ALA A 594 9.03 -24.85 -26.50
CA ALA A 594 10.03 -24.14 -27.30
C ALA A 594 11.42 -24.11 -26.64
N ASN A 595 11.50 -24.40 -25.34
CA ASN A 595 12.74 -24.37 -24.54
C ASN A 595 13.18 -25.76 -24.06
N MET A 596 12.51 -26.83 -24.49
CA MET A 596 12.92 -28.21 -24.21
C MET A 596 14.00 -28.72 -25.18
N ALA A 597 14.86 -29.63 -24.73
CA ALA A 597 15.93 -30.18 -25.55
C ALA A 597 15.41 -30.96 -26.78
N PRO A 598 16.17 -30.99 -27.91
CA PRO A 598 15.70 -31.59 -29.17
C PRO A 598 15.27 -33.06 -29.08
N SER A 599 15.86 -33.87 -28.18
CA SER A 599 15.50 -35.29 -28.00
C SER A 599 14.12 -35.51 -27.39
N ASP A 600 13.61 -34.57 -26.59
CA ASP A 600 12.29 -34.67 -25.95
C ASP A 600 11.16 -34.07 -26.80
N SER A 601 11.52 -33.22 -27.79
CA SER A 601 10.57 -32.36 -28.50
C SER A 601 9.56 -33.09 -29.38
N ARG A 602 9.92 -34.22 -30.01
CA ARG A 602 9.06 -34.88 -31.03
C ARG A 602 7.98 -35.75 -30.40
N GLU A 603 8.35 -36.62 -29.48
CA GLU A 603 7.41 -37.50 -28.75
C GLU A 603 6.51 -36.70 -27.80
N THR A 604 7.04 -35.67 -27.14
CA THR A 604 6.26 -34.81 -26.23
C THR A 604 5.29 -33.92 -26.99
N LYS A 605 5.67 -33.40 -28.17
CA LYS A 605 4.78 -32.63 -29.04
C LYS A 605 3.63 -33.50 -29.56
N ASP A 606 3.92 -34.71 -30.05
CA ASP A 606 2.87 -35.65 -30.49
C ASP A 606 1.90 -36.02 -29.34
N ARG A 607 2.41 -36.17 -28.11
CA ARG A 607 1.59 -36.42 -26.91
C ARG A 607 0.71 -35.23 -26.49
N LEU A 608 1.21 -34.01 -26.62
CA LEU A 608 0.46 -32.79 -26.31
C LEU A 608 -0.57 -32.50 -27.39
N ASP A 609 -0.20 -32.60 -28.68
CA ASP A 609 -1.11 -32.43 -29.81
C ASP A 609 -2.26 -33.46 -29.76
N HIS A 610 -1.96 -34.71 -29.43
CA HIS A 610 -2.97 -35.74 -29.23
C HIS A 610 -3.91 -35.43 -28.04
N ARG A 611 -3.40 -34.77 -26.99
CA ARG A 611 -4.20 -34.37 -25.82
C ARG A 611 -5.04 -33.12 -26.04
N TYR A 612 -4.50 -32.10 -26.72
CA TYR A 612 -5.27 -30.92 -27.14
C TYR A 612 -6.45 -31.33 -28.03
N ALA A 613 -6.25 -32.31 -28.91
CA ALA A 613 -7.33 -32.90 -29.70
C ALA A 613 -8.38 -33.67 -28.87
N SER A 614 -8.00 -34.19 -27.69
CA SER A 614 -8.89 -34.96 -26.80
C SER A 614 -9.70 -34.11 -25.81
N MET A 615 -9.31 -32.86 -25.58
CA MET A 615 -10.05 -31.92 -24.73
C MET A 615 -11.28 -31.41 -25.48
N LYS A 616 -12.41 -32.13 -25.35
CA LYS A 616 -13.71 -31.67 -25.85
C LYS A 616 -14.08 -30.32 -25.24
N VAL A 617 -14.19 -29.31 -26.10
CA VAL A 617 -14.75 -27.98 -25.84
C VAL A 617 -16.00 -28.08 -24.97
N PHE A 618 -15.89 -27.67 -23.70
CA PHE A 618 -17.02 -27.65 -22.76
C PHE A 618 -17.90 -26.44 -23.07
N LYS A 619 -19.11 -26.68 -23.59
CA LYS A 619 -20.15 -25.64 -23.69
C LYS A 619 -20.67 -25.32 -22.29
N PRO A 620 -20.82 -24.04 -21.90
CA PRO A 620 -21.27 -23.69 -20.55
C PRO A 620 -22.76 -24.01 -20.41
N ARG A 621 -23.11 -24.84 -19.42
CA ARG A 621 -24.49 -25.02 -18.97
C ARG A 621 -24.71 -24.16 -17.73
N ILE A 622 -25.42 -23.05 -17.92
CA ILE A 622 -25.91 -22.18 -16.86
C ILE A 622 -26.95 -22.96 -16.06
N ILE A 623 -26.75 -23.12 -14.75
CA ILE A 623 -27.82 -23.48 -13.82
C ILE A 623 -27.74 -22.57 -12.60
N SER A 624 -28.75 -21.71 -12.49
CA SER A 624 -29.14 -20.90 -11.34
C SER A 624 -29.74 -21.75 -10.22
N GLY A 625 -29.45 -21.44 -8.96
CA GLY A 625 -30.22 -21.96 -7.82
C GLY A 625 -29.60 -21.66 -6.46
N ALA A 626 -30.35 -20.94 -5.61
CA ALA A 626 -29.98 -20.50 -4.26
C ALA A 626 -30.59 -21.39 -3.16
N ALA A 627 -29.90 -21.54 -2.02
CA ALA A 627 -30.40 -21.71 -0.63
C ALA A 627 -29.21 -22.00 0.33
N LYS A 628 -28.87 -21.18 1.34
CA LYS A 628 -29.30 -21.22 2.78
C LYS A 628 -29.20 -22.65 3.37
N SER A 629 -28.42 -22.98 4.40
CA SER A 629 -28.36 -22.44 5.77
C SER A 629 -27.32 -23.20 6.65
N SER A 630 -26.86 -22.49 7.68
CA SER A 630 -26.05 -22.76 8.88
C SER A 630 -26.05 -24.15 9.55
N GLY A 631 -24.92 -24.50 10.19
CA GLY A 631 -24.84 -25.39 11.36
C GLY A 631 -23.44 -25.95 11.63
N ALA A 632 -22.73 -25.43 12.62
CA ALA A 632 -21.43 -25.97 13.09
C ALA A 632 -21.66 -27.19 14.01
N LEU A 633 -20.85 -28.25 13.86
CA LEU A 633 -20.81 -29.40 14.76
C LEU A 633 -19.34 -29.72 15.12
N ALA A 634 -19.04 -29.71 16.42
CA ALA A 634 -17.80 -30.24 16.97
C ALA A 634 -18.04 -31.68 17.45
N ILE A 635 -17.14 -32.60 17.11
CA ILE A 635 -17.19 -34.00 17.55
C ILE A 635 -15.97 -34.26 18.43
N ALA A 636 -16.22 -34.65 19.68
CA ALA A 636 -15.22 -35.20 20.60
C ALA A 636 -15.02 -36.68 20.27
N GLY A 637 -13.76 -37.10 20.11
CA GLY A 637 -13.38 -38.41 19.59
C GLY A 637 -13.48 -39.55 20.60
N ASP A 638 -14.01 -40.67 20.13
CA ASP A 638 -13.66 -42.01 20.62
C ASP A 638 -12.82 -42.70 19.53
N VAL A 639 -11.73 -43.35 19.97
CA VAL A 639 -10.76 -44.04 19.11
C VAL A 639 -11.47 -45.09 18.25
N MET A 640 -11.33 -44.98 16.93
CA MET A 640 -11.98 -45.85 15.95
C MET A 640 -11.58 -47.33 16.17
N HIS A 641 -12.55 -48.23 16.33
CA HIS A 641 -12.27 -49.65 16.54
C HIS A 641 -11.66 -50.30 15.28
N LYS A 642 -10.69 -51.19 15.48
CA LYS A 642 -9.95 -51.91 14.42
C LYS A 642 -10.83 -52.56 13.34
N ALA A 643 -12.01 -53.06 13.72
CA ALA A 643 -12.96 -53.68 12.78
C ALA A 643 -13.59 -52.67 11.80
N ASP A 644 -13.83 -51.44 12.23
CA ASP A 644 -14.38 -50.37 11.39
C ASP A 644 -13.31 -49.83 10.43
N LEU A 645 -12.06 -49.77 10.91
CA LEU A 645 -10.89 -49.48 10.10
C LEU A 645 -10.69 -50.53 9.00
N ASP A 646 -10.82 -51.82 9.32
CA ASP A 646 -10.67 -52.92 8.35
C ASP A 646 -11.83 -52.95 7.31
N ASN A 647 -13.04 -52.53 7.68
CA ASN A 647 -14.17 -52.38 6.76
C ASN A 647 -13.99 -51.19 5.81
N LEU A 648 -13.54 -50.05 6.32
CA LEU A 648 -13.15 -48.88 5.53
C LEU A 648 -12.10 -49.22 4.47
N MET A 649 -11.12 -50.04 4.86
CA MET A 649 -9.98 -50.43 4.05
C MET A 649 -10.34 -51.27 2.81
N ASN A 650 -11.47 -51.98 2.85
CA ASN A 650 -11.89 -52.93 1.81
C ASN A 650 -12.87 -52.34 0.79
N SER A 651 -13.53 -51.21 1.07
CA SER A 651 -14.60 -50.62 0.24
C SER A 651 -14.12 -49.60 -0.82
N ALA A 652 -12.92 -49.05 -0.68
CA ALA A 652 -12.38 -48.01 -1.58
C ALA A 652 -11.39 -48.41 -2.74
N PRO A 653 -11.26 -49.67 -3.23
CA PRO A 653 -9.98 -50.11 -3.81
C PRO A 653 -9.63 -49.59 -5.21
N LYS A 654 -10.61 -49.16 -6.03
CA LYS A 654 -10.37 -48.74 -7.43
C LYS A 654 -10.48 -47.23 -7.65
N ALA A 655 -11.46 -46.56 -7.06
CA ALA A 655 -11.73 -45.13 -7.30
C ALA A 655 -10.67 -44.19 -6.68
N VAL A 656 -10.07 -44.59 -5.56
CA VAL A 656 -9.04 -43.78 -4.86
C VAL A 656 -7.69 -43.82 -5.59
N ARG A 657 -7.34 -44.95 -6.22
CA ARG A 657 -6.08 -45.06 -7.00
C ARG A 657 -6.10 -44.23 -8.29
N SER A 658 -7.28 -43.84 -8.75
CA SER A 658 -7.48 -42.97 -9.92
C SER A 658 -7.58 -41.49 -9.55
N LEU A 659 -7.54 -41.13 -8.27
CA LEU A 659 -7.54 -39.73 -7.86
C LEU A 659 -6.21 -39.09 -8.28
N PRO A 660 -6.21 -38.07 -9.15
CA PRO A 660 -5.01 -37.31 -9.41
C PRO A 660 -4.67 -36.52 -8.15
N ALA A 661 -3.50 -36.80 -7.56
CA ALA A 661 -2.83 -35.81 -6.74
C ALA A 661 -2.45 -34.64 -7.66
N GLY A 662 -2.42 -33.44 -7.09
CA GLY A 662 -2.67 -32.17 -7.78
C GLY A 662 -1.72 -31.73 -8.90
N TYR A 663 -0.75 -32.51 -9.37
CA TYR A 663 0.24 -32.02 -10.36
C TYR A 663 0.64 -32.96 -11.51
N SER A 664 0.45 -34.28 -11.44
CA SER A 664 1.03 -35.18 -12.46
C SER A 664 0.03 -35.88 -13.40
N THR A 665 -0.12 -35.35 -14.62
CA THR A 665 0.05 -36.19 -15.83
C THR A 665 0.85 -35.51 -16.96
N THR A 666 1.30 -34.26 -16.80
CA THR A 666 1.70 -33.42 -17.94
C THR A 666 3.21 -33.30 -18.16
N PHE A 667 4.05 -33.57 -17.15
CA PHE A 667 5.51 -33.57 -17.31
C PHE A 667 6.12 -34.71 -16.49
N ARG A 668 6.49 -35.81 -17.17
CA ARG A 668 7.40 -36.81 -16.63
C ARG A 668 8.59 -36.91 -17.57
N PRO A 669 9.63 -36.07 -17.40
CA PRO A 669 10.93 -36.45 -17.95
C PRO A 669 11.34 -37.75 -17.24
N SER A 670 12.03 -38.64 -17.93
CA SER A 670 12.45 -39.95 -17.45
C SER A 670 13.31 -39.84 -16.18
N MET A 671 12.69 -39.73 -15.00
CA MET A 671 13.38 -39.79 -13.73
C MET A 671 13.63 -41.26 -13.36
N THR A 672 14.87 -41.55 -12.98
CA THR A 672 15.23 -42.80 -12.32
C THR A 672 14.41 -42.98 -11.04
N PRO A 673 14.05 -44.23 -10.65
CA PRO A 673 13.31 -44.47 -9.42
C PRO A 673 14.04 -43.90 -8.19
N VAL A 674 13.45 -42.92 -7.50
CA VAL A 674 13.92 -42.35 -6.23
C VAL A 674 13.73 -43.34 -5.05
N THR A 675 14.78 -43.69 -4.34
CA THR A 675 14.71 -44.63 -3.21
C THR A 675 13.97 -44.04 -1.99
N CYS A 676 13.37 -44.87 -1.12
CA CYS A 676 12.76 -44.40 0.13
C CYS A 676 13.72 -43.58 1.01
N LYS A 677 15.03 -43.82 0.90
CA LYS A 677 16.08 -43.06 1.60
C LYS A 677 16.24 -41.64 1.05
N GLU A 678 16.09 -41.46 -0.25
CA GLU A 678 16.13 -40.14 -0.91
C GLU A 678 14.87 -39.34 -0.61
N ILE A 679 13.70 -39.98 -0.57
CA ILE A 679 12.44 -39.36 -0.12
C ILE A 679 12.55 -38.92 1.35
N ALA A 680 13.08 -39.78 2.22
CA ALA A 680 13.32 -39.44 3.62
C ALA A 680 14.29 -38.25 3.79
N HIS A 681 15.32 -38.19 2.95
CA HIS A 681 16.26 -37.06 2.93
C HIS A 681 15.58 -35.78 2.43
N ALA A 682 14.74 -35.87 1.39
CA ALA A 682 13.95 -34.74 0.89
C ALA A 682 13.00 -34.19 1.96
N VAL A 683 12.22 -35.06 2.61
CA VAL A 683 11.34 -34.70 3.74
C VAL A 683 12.14 -34.02 4.85
N THR A 684 13.23 -34.66 5.31
CA THR A 684 14.08 -34.10 6.37
C THR A 684 14.66 -32.75 5.97
N SER A 685 15.09 -32.59 4.72
CA SER A 685 15.66 -31.35 4.20
C SER A 685 14.65 -30.19 4.23
N VAL A 686 13.39 -30.43 3.88
CA VAL A 686 12.31 -29.43 3.94
C VAL A 686 12.01 -29.06 5.40
N PHE A 687 11.97 -30.03 6.32
CA PHE A 687 11.81 -29.76 7.74
C PHE A 687 12.96 -28.94 8.32
N THR A 688 14.21 -29.34 8.06
CA THR A 688 15.39 -28.58 8.52
C THR A 688 15.48 -27.22 7.86
N ALA A 689 15.12 -27.06 6.59
CA ALA A 689 15.11 -25.77 5.92
C ALA A 689 14.14 -24.81 6.61
N HIS A 690 12.95 -25.27 7.01
CA HIS A 690 11.99 -24.43 7.76
C HIS A 690 12.44 -24.09 9.18
N ASP A 691 13.07 -25.04 9.87
CA ASP A 691 13.53 -24.82 11.24
C ASP A 691 14.83 -23.98 11.29
N THR A 692 15.62 -23.97 10.21
CA THR A 692 16.85 -23.15 10.07
C THR A 692 16.66 -21.82 9.35
N ALA A 693 15.65 -21.69 8.48
CA ALA A 693 15.45 -20.48 7.67
C ALA A 693 15.11 -19.24 8.50
N GLY A 694 14.79 -19.38 9.80
CA GLY A 694 14.66 -18.22 10.69
C GLY A 694 13.63 -17.19 10.24
N LEU A 695 12.74 -17.53 9.29
CA LEU A 695 11.55 -16.76 8.89
C LEU A 695 10.53 -16.85 10.04
N GLN A 696 10.97 -16.46 11.23
CA GLN A 696 10.11 -16.21 12.35
C GLN A 696 9.32 -14.96 12.00
N PRO A 697 8.01 -14.96 12.25
CA PRO A 697 7.27 -13.73 12.12
C PRO A 697 7.92 -12.69 13.05
N HIS A 698 8.45 -11.58 12.50
CA HIS A 698 8.69 -10.35 13.25
C HIS A 698 7.49 -10.15 14.19
N PRO A 699 7.71 -9.89 15.49
CA PRO A 699 6.64 -9.96 16.50
C PRO A 699 5.43 -9.02 16.26
N HIS A 700 5.45 -8.21 15.19
CA HIS A 700 4.45 -7.24 14.78
C HIS A 700 4.09 -7.36 13.28
N PHE A 701 3.91 -8.59 12.78
CA PHE A 701 3.47 -8.83 11.40
C PHE A 701 2.09 -8.20 11.15
N LYS A 702 2.06 -7.07 10.43
CA LYS A 702 0.81 -6.42 10.04
C LYS A 702 0.16 -7.21 8.90
N LEU A 703 -1.16 -7.40 9.00
CA LEU A 703 -1.92 -8.30 8.12
C LEU A 703 -2.06 -7.81 6.67
N ASP A 704 -1.67 -6.56 6.38
CA ASP A 704 -1.80 -5.86 5.10
C ASP A 704 -0.46 -5.63 4.37
N THR A 705 0.62 -6.32 4.77
CA THR A 705 1.96 -6.09 4.21
C THR A 705 2.44 -7.18 3.26
N TRP A 706 3.47 -6.84 2.47
CA TRP A 706 4.09 -7.73 1.49
C TRP A 706 4.90 -8.85 2.12
N GLU A 707 5.42 -8.65 3.32
CA GLU A 707 6.08 -9.70 4.09
C GLU A 707 5.11 -10.84 4.38
N ARG A 708 3.84 -10.54 4.68
CA ARG A 708 2.81 -11.58 4.85
C ARG A 708 2.59 -12.35 3.57
N ALA A 709 2.49 -11.66 2.42
CA ALA A 709 2.34 -12.32 1.12
C ALA A 709 3.51 -13.26 0.81
N THR A 710 4.73 -12.82 1.11
CA THR A 710 5.96 -13.62 0.96
C THR A 710 5.97 -14.84 1.89
N TYR A 711 5.52 -14.65 3.13
CA TYR A 711 5.38 -15.72 4.10
C TYR A 711 4.31 -16.74 3.65
N ILE A 712 3.15 -16.29 3.15
CA ILE A 712 2.12 -17.17 2.58
C ILE A 712 2.67 -17.98 1.40
N ASP A 713 3.37 -17.34 0.46
CA ASP A 713 3.98 -18.04 -0.68
C ASP A 713 4.96 -19.13 -0.24
N SER A 714 5.74 -18.90 0.82
CA SER A 714 6.64 -19.91 1.38
C SER A 714 5.88 -21.17 1.85
N TRP A 715 4.68 -21.00 2.43
CA TRP A 715 3.83 -22.13 2.83
C TRP A 715 3.12 -22.77 1.65
N THR A 716 2.70 -22.00 0.65
CA THR A 716 2.17 -22.56 -0.61
C THR A 716 3.20 -23.44 -1.33
N ARG A 717 4.48 -23.02 -1.37
CA ARG A 717 5.56 -23.85 -1.93
C ARG A 717 5.81 -25.12 -1.11
N THR A 718 5.56 -25.06 0.19
CA THR A 718 5.63 -26.23 1.07
C THR A 718 4.49 -27.19 0.80
N GLU A 719 3.27 -26.69 0.54
CA GLU A 719 2.12 -27.48 0.06
C GLU A 719 2.43 -28.17 -1.28
N ASP A 720 3.02 -27.44 -2.23
CA ASP A 720 3.41 -28.00 -3.54
C ASP A 720 4.47 -29.10 -3.38
N SER A 721 5.49 -28.86 -2.54
CA SER A 721 6.54 -29.84 -2.26
C SER A 721 5.97 -31.09 -1.58
N ALA A 722 5.06 -30.92 -0.61
CA ALA A 722 4.37 -32.03 0.04
C ALA A 722 3.52 -32.82 -0.95
N SER A 723 2.87 -32.15 -1.90
CA SER A 723 2.09 -32.77 -2.97
C SER A 723 2.96 -33.59 -3.92
N ALA A 724 4.13 -33.07 -4.32
CA ALA A 724 5.10 -33.80 -5.13
C ALA A 724 5.64 -35.05 -4.41
N ILE A 725 6.03 -34.91 -3.13
CA ILE A 725 6.48 -36.04 -2.30
C ILE A 725 5.38 -37.10 -2.18
N LEU A 726 4.13 -36.69 -1.98
CA LEU A 726 2.99 -37.60 -1.92
C LEU A 726 2.83 -38.36 -3.25
N GLU A 727 2.87 -37.67 -4.39
CA GLU A 727 2.76 -38.27 -5.72
C GLU A 727 3.83 -39.31 -5.99
N GLU A 728 5.09 -38.96 -5.77
CA GLU A 728 6.21 -39.88 -5.96
C GLU A 728 6.11 -41.09 -5.03
N SER A 729 5.78 -40.85 -3.76
CA SER A 729 5.62 -41.93 -2.77
C SER A 729 4.52 -42.93 -3.18
N ILE A 730 3.38 -42.44 -3.68
CA ILE A 730 2.28 -43.28 -4.17
C ILE A 730 2.70 -44.05 -5.43
N ALA A 731 3.42 -43.40 -6.36
CA ALA A 731 3.79 -43.99 -7.64
C ALA A 731 4.85 -45.10 -7.51
N MET A 732 5.75 -45.00 -6.53
CA MET A 732 6.92 -45.87 -6.44
C MET A 732 6.68 -47.17 -5.69
N ASN A 733 6.09 -47.10 -4.49
CA ASN A 733 5.80 -48.27 -3.68
C ASN A 733 4.75 -47.96 -2.59
N PRO A 734 3.48 -48.40 -2.76
CA PRO A 734 2.43 -48.20 -1.75
C PRO A 734 2.73 -48.78 -0.37
N SER A 735 3.76 -49.63 -0.24
CA SER A 735 4.20 -50.22 1.02
C SER A 735 5.28 -49.40 1.76
N CYS A 736 5.89 -48.39 1.12
CA CYS A 736 6.84 -47.48 1.77
C CYS A 736 6.10 -46.24 2.29
N ILE A 737 5.67 -46.30 3.56
CA ILE A 737 4.81 -45.26 4.16
C ILE A 737 5.56 -43.99 4.56
N ASP A 738 6.90 -44.02 4.62
CA ASP A 738 7.73 -42.94 5.14
C ASP A 738 7.54 -41.61 4.37
N GLY A 739 7.47 -41.68 3.05
CA GLY A 739 7.25 -40.49 2.21
C GLY A 739 5.84 -39.92 2.34
N VAL A 740 4.83 -40.80 2.47
CA VAL A 740 3.43 -40.40 2.71
C VAL A 740 3.28 -39.75 4.08
N VAL A 741 3.92 -40.32 5.10
CA VAL A 741 3.98 -39.78 6.46
C VAL A 741 4.67 -38.41 6.48
N GLY A 742 5.80 -38.29 5.77
CA GLY A 742 6.50 -37.02 5.61
C GLY A 742 5.67 -35.94 4.93
N ALA A 743 4.96 -36.29 3.84
CA ALA A 743 4.05 -35.38 3.15
C ALA A 743 2.87 -34.97 4.05
N ALA A 744 2.26 -35.91 4.78
CA ALA A 744 1.17 -35.61 5.72
C ALA A 744 1.60 -34.64 6.82
N ALA A 745 2.80 -34.82 7.40
CA ALA A 745 3.33 -33.92 8.41
C ALA A 745 3.61 -32.51 7.86
N LEU A 746 4.03 -32.39 6.58
CA LEU A 746 4.17 -31.10 5.92
C LEU A 746 2.82 -30.43 5.67
N PHE A 747 1.81 -31.17 5.20
CA PHE A 747 0.45 -30.63 5.02
C PHE A 747 -0.16 -30.15 6.33
N GLU A 748 0.02 -30.88 7.42
CA GLU A 748 -0.41 -30.48 8.75
C GLU A 748 0.27 -29.18 9.19
N LYS A 749 1.59 -29.06 9.03
CA LYS A 749 2.34 -27.83 9.32
C LYS A 749 1.85 -26.65 8.48
N VAL A 750 1.53 -26.87 7.20
CA VAL A 750 0.94 -25.84 6.32
C VAL A 750 -0.45 -25.45 6.80
N LEU A 751 -1.29 -26.41 7.17
CA LEU A 751 -2.65 -26.18 7.66
C LEU A 751 -2.63 -25.35 8.96
N ASP A 752 -1.84 -25.74 9.94
CA ASP A 752 -1.67 -25.03 11.22
C ASP A 752 -1.23 -23.57 11.00
N LYS A 753 -0.31 -23.35 10.06
CA LYS A 753 0.19 -22.01 9.73
C LYS A 753 -0.84 -21.18 8.98
N THR A 754 -1.60 -21.80 8.09
CA THR A 754 -2.69 -21.15 7.36
C THR A 754 -3.80 -20.70 8.32
N GLU A 755 -4.17 -21.56 9.28
CA GLU A 755 -5.12 -21.25 10.34
C GLU A 755 -4.60 -20.15 11.27
N ALA A 756 -3.33 -20.21 11.70
CA ALA A 756 -2.71 -19.17 12.52
C ALA A 756 -2.67 -17.80 11.84
N LEU A 757 -2.67 -17.77 10.49
CA LEU A 757 -2.73 -16.55 9.68
C LEU A 757 -4.17 -16.06 9.42
N GLY A 758 -5.19 -16.74 9.94
CA GLY A 758 -6.61 -16.45 9.65
C GLY A 758 -6.96 -16.60 8.17
N GLN A 759 -6.30 -17.52 7.46
CA GLN A 759 -6.61 -17.83 6.07
C GLN A 759 -7.39 -19.15 5.98
N LYS A 760 -8.26 -19.23 4.97
CA LYS A 760 -8.92 -20.50 4.66
C LYS A 760 -7.94 -21.41 3.91
N PRO A 761 -7.82 -22.69 4.31
CA PRO A 761 -6.99 -23.64 3.58
C PRO A 761 -7.51 -23.87 2.16
N SER A 762 -6.58 -24.08 1.23
CA SER A 762 -6.92 -24.32 -0.18
C SER A 762 -7.66 -25.65 -0.35
N ALA A 763 -8.52 -25.76 -1.37
CA ALA A 763 -9.17 -27.03 -1.70
C ALA A 763 -8.13 -28.14 -2.03
N SER A 764 -7.01 -27.76 -2.67
CA SER A 764 -5.91 -28.66 -3.01
C SER A 764 -5.20 -29.21 -1.76
N LEU A 765 -4.91 -28.35 -0.78
CA LEU A 765 -4.31 -28.71 0.50
C LEU A 765 -5.17 -29.76 1.20
N LEU A 766 -6.47 -29.47 1.38
CA LEU A 766 -7.39 -30.37 2.06
C LEU A 766 -7.53 -31.70 1.31
N LYS A 767 -7.66 -31.66 -0.01
CA LYS A 767 -7.73 -32.88 -0.83
C LYS A 767 -6.48 -33.75 -0.66
N ASN A 768 -5.30 -33.17 -0.88
CA ASN A 768 -4.03 -33.91 -0.89
C ASN A 768 -3.66 -34.37 0.52
N PHE A 769 -3.96 -33.59 1.55
CA PHE A 769 -3.74 -33.99 2.93
C PHE A 769 -4.62 -35.19 3.32
N GLY A 770 -5.92 -35.15 3.03
CA GLY A 770 -6.78 -36.30 3.30
C GLY A 770 -6.39 -37.53 2.46
N LEU A 771 -5.87 -37.35 1.24
CA LEU A 771 -5.31 -38.43 0.44
C LEU A 771 -4.07 -39.06 1.12
N ALA A 772 -3.15 -38.24 1.63
CA ALA A 772 -1.98 -38.72 2.37
C ALA A 772 -2.39 -39.52 3.62
N LEU A 773 -3.32 -38.99 4.43
CA LEU A 773 -3.84 -39.66 5.62
C LEU A 773 -4.52 -40.99 5.28
N LEU A 774 -5.30 -41.05 4.20
CA LEU A 774 -5.91 -42.30 3.75
C LEU A 774 -4.86 -43.33 3.36
N HIS A 775 -3.76 -42.92 2.71
CA HIS A 775 -2.66 -43.82 2.41
C HIS A 775 -1.91 -44.29 3.67
N ILE A 776 -1.85 -43.48 4.73
CA ILE A 776 -1.31 -43.89 6.03
C ILE A 776 -2.17 -45.00 6.67
N VAL A 777 -3.49 -44.83 6.67
CA VAL A 777 -4.43 -45.86 7.15
C VAL A 777 -4.22 -47.18 6.40
N ARG A 778 -3.92 -47.11 5.09
CA ARG A 778 -3.69 -48.27 4.23
C ARG A 778 -2.32 -48.94 4.36
N GLY A 779 -1.33 -48.25 4.93
CA GLY A 779 0.04 -48.76 5.01
C GLY A 779 0.14 -50.07 5.80
N LYS A 780 0.95 -51.01 5.33
CA LYS A 780 1.15 -52.32 6.00
C LYS A 780 2.37 -52.36 6.93
N SER A 781 3.21 -51.33 6.87
CA SER A 781 4.49 -51.26 7.57
C SER A 781 4.54 -50.01 8.43
N ALA A 782 5.19 -50.09 9.59
CA ALA A 782 5.49 -48.91 10.40
C ALA A 782 6.52 -48.03 9.69
N PRO A 783 6.45 -46.70 9.82
CA PRO A 783 7.49 -45.82 9.30
C PRO A 783 8.84 -46.17 9.94
N VAL A 784 9.90 -46.20 9.12
CA VAL A 784 11.27 -46.50 9.53
C VAL A 784 11.97 -45.25 10.05
N LEU A 785 11.52 -44.06 9.64
CA LEU A 785 12.09 -42.80 10.11
C LEU A 785 11.63 -42.43 11.52
N PRO A 786 12.54 -41.94 12.38
CA PRO A 786 12.19 -41.27 13.62
C PRO A 786 11.72 -39.83 13.30
N LEU A 787 10.79 -39.68 12.38
CA LEU A 787 10.04 -38.44 12.26
C LEU A 787 9.22 -38.34 13.54
N ARG A 788 9.48 -37.31 14.35
CA ARG A 788 8.52 -36.89 15.38
C ARG A 788 7.25 -36.49 14.62
N LEU A 789 6.38 -37.48 14.43
CA LEU A 789 5.04 -37.31 13.90
C LEU A 789 4.33 -36.27 14.79
N PRO A 790 3.63 -35.29 14.22
CA PRO A 790 2.77 -34.40 15.01
C PRO A 790 1.58 -35.17 15.60
N LEU A 791 1.25 -36.31 14.99
CA LEU A 791 0.44 -37.34 15.61
C LEU A 791 1.29 -38.00 16.72
N ALA A 792 0.96 -37.75 17.99
CA ALA A 792 1.62 -38.30 19.18
C ALA A 792 1.51 -39.85 19.31
N ALA A 793 1.59 -40.57 18.19
CA ALA A 793 1.43 -42.00 18.06
C ALA A 793 2.70 -42.73 18.51
N THR A 794 2.56 -43.52 19.57
CA THR A 794 3.60 -44.41 20.09
C THR A 794 3.60 -45.80 19.41
N SER A 795 2.65 -46.07 18.51
CA SER A 795 2.49 -47.35 17.80
C SER A 795 1.85 -47.17 16.41
N LEU A 796 2.00 -48.16 15.53
CA LEU A 796 1.40 -48.17 14.18
C LEU A 796 -0.14 -48.16 14.23
N GLU A 797 -0.76 -48.84 15.21
CA GLU A 797 -2.22 -48.82 15.35
C GLU A 797 -2.73 -47.43 15.78
N ASN A 798 -2.01 -46.75 16.68
CA ASN A 798 -2.34 -45.38 17.08
C ASN A 798 -2.20 -44.40 15.91
N LEU A 799 -1.16 -44.55 15.09
CA LEU A 799 -0.96 -43.73 13.88
C LEU A 799 -2.11 -43.88 12.88
N LYS A 800 -2.58 -45.12 12.67
CA LYS A 800 -3.69 -45.40 11.76
C LYS A 800 -5.02 -44.86 12.27
N SER A 801 -5.29 -44.98 13.57
CA SER A 801 -6.51 -44.44 14.16
C SER A 801 -6.57 -42.92 14.01
N LEU A 802 -5.49 -42.23 14.37
CA LEU A 802 -5.39 -40.78 14.23
C LEU A 802 -5.49 -40.32 12.77
N ALA A 803 -4.87 -41.06 11.84
CA ALA A 803 -4.98 -40.78 10.43
C ALA A 803 -6.43 -40.95 9.92
N ALA A 804 -7.17 -41.94 10.40
CA ALA A 804 -8.56 -42.18 10.00
C ALA A 804 -9.50 -41.07 10.49
N GLU A 805 -9.32 -40.60 11.73
CA GLU A 805 -10.02 -39.40 12.24
C GLU A 805 -9.67 -38.15 11.43
N GLY A 806 -8.38 -37.99 11.09
CA GLY A 806 -7.91 -36.90 10.25
C GLY A 806 -8.53 -36.89 8.85
N VAL A 807 -8.70 -38.05 8.20
CA VAL A 807 -9.39 -38.15 6.90
C VAL A 807 -10.80 -37.56 6.99
N LEU A 808 -11.57 -37.91 8.03
CA LEU A 808 -12.94 -37.41 8.19
C LEU A 808 -12.97 -35.89 8.35
N LYS A 809 -12.09 -35.35 9.20
CA LYS A 809 -12.00 -33.90 9.45
C LYS A 809 -11.60 -33.13 8.19
N VAL A 810 -10.54 -33.58 7.53
CA VAL A 810 -9.92 -32.86 6.41
C VAL A 810 -10.77 -32.95 5.14
N TRP A 811 -11.28 -34.13 4.79
CA TRP A 811 -12.16 -34.27 3.63
C TRP A 811 -13.58 -33.74 3.88
N GLY A 812 -14.05 -33.70 5.13
CA GLY A 812 -15.24 -32.93 5.50
C GLY A 812 -15.08 -31.46 5.15
N ALA A 813 -13.99 -30.83 5.59
CA ALA A 813 -13.66 -29.45 5.25
C ALA A 813 -13.48 -29.24 3.73
N PHE A 814 -12.90 -30.20 3.00
CA PHE A 814 -12.80 -30.14 1.54
C PHE A 814 -14.18 -30.09 0.88
N LEU A 815 -15.13 -30.94 1.30
CA LEU A 815 -16.47 -30.99 0.71
C LEU A 815 -17.29 -29.72 0.97
N GLU A 816 -16.99 -29.00 2.06
CA GLU A 816 -17.57 -27.69 2.38
C GLU A 816 -16.88 -26.52 1.66
N HIS A 817 -15.68 -26.73 1.11
CA HIS A 817 -14.91 -25.66 0.48
C HIS A 817 -15.59 -25.19 -0.83
N PRO A 818 -15.74 -23.87 -1.07
CA PRO A 818 -16.44 -23.34 -2.25
C PRO A 818 -15.90 -23.87 -3.58
N ASP A 819 -14.58 -23.94 -3.70
CA ASP A 819 -13.91 -24.35 -4.95
C ASP A 819 -13.86 -25.87 -5.17
N ALA A 820 -14.15 -26.67 -4.15
CA ALA A 820 -14.00 -28.13 -4.23
C ALA A 820 -14.92 -28.75 -5.28
N ARG A 821 -16.11 -28.20 -5.50
CA ARG A 821 -17.07 -28.68 -6.52
C ARG A 821 -16.53 -28.62 -7.94
N SER A 822 -15.54 -27.77 -8.18
CA SER A 822 -14.88 -27.64 -9.49
C SER A 822 -13.72 -28.62 -9.67
N ASP A 823 -13.29 -29.29 -8.59
CA ASP A 823 -12.24 -30.30 -8.63
C ASP A 823 -12.78 -31.64 -9.14
N SER A 824 -12.05 -32.25 -10.07
CA SER A 824 -12.34 -33.58 -10.62
C SER A 824 -12.46 -34.69 -9.58
N SER A 825 -11.88 -34.52 -8.38
CA SER A 825 -11.94 -35.49 -7.30
C SER A 825 -13.20 -35.40 -6.44
N PHE A 826 -14.02 -34.35 -6.59
CA PHE A 826 -15.12 -34.04 -5.66
C PHE A 826 -16.08 -35.21 -5.46
N ASP A 827 -16.66 -35.74 -6.54
CA ASP A 827 -17.62 -36.84 -6.50
C ASP A 827 -17.01 -38.12 -5.89
N THR A 828 -15.73 -38.34 -6.14
CA THR A 828 -15.00 -39.50 -5.61
C THR A 828 -14.79 -39.36 -4.10
N VAL A 829 -14.34 -38.19 -3.64
CA VAL A 829 -14.17 -37.90 -2.20
C VAL A 829 -15.52 -37.98 -1.49
N GLN A 830 -16.58 -37.39 -2.07
CA GLN A 830 -17.94 -37.45 -1.52
C GLN A 830 -18.45 -38.90 -1.39
N SER A 831 -18.19 -39.74 -2.41
CA SER A 831 -18.58 -41.15 -2.39
C SER A 831 -17.86 -41.92 -1.28
N VAL A 832 -16.54 -41.71 -1.13
CA VAL A 832 -15.75 -42.35 -0.07
C VAL A 832 -16.20 -41.89 1.33
N MET A 833 -16.45 -40.58 1.51
CA MET A 833 -16.95 -40.01 2.77
C MET A 833 -18.35 -40.52 3.14
N SER A 834 -19.23 -40.72 2.15
CA SER A 834 -20.58 -41.28 2.38
C SER A 834 -20.54 -42.74 2.82
N GLN A 835 -19.61 -43.53 2.27
CA GLN A 835 -19.38 -44.92 2.69
C GLN A 835 -18.80 -44.98 4.10
N LEU A 836 -17.84 -44.09 4.40
CA LEU A 836 -17.26 -43.90 5.74
C LEU A 836 -18.32 -43.61 6.81
N ALA A 837 -19.20 -42.64 6.57
CA ALA A 837 -20.29 -42.28 7.49
C ALA A 837 -21.27 -43.45 7.71
N THR A 838 -21.50 -44.26 6.67
CA THR A 838 -22.37 -45.45 6.77
C THR A 838 -21.74 -46.55 7.63
N ILE A 839 -20.41 -46.74 7.56
CA ILE A 839 -19.67 -47.74 8.33
C ILE A 839 -19.58 -47.33 9.80
N LEU A 840 -19.33 -46.04 10.07
CA LEU A 840 -19.15 -45.52 11.43
C LEU A 840 -20.47 -45.28 12.20
N GLY A 841 -21.61 -45.60 11.59
CA GLY A 841 -22.93 -45.40 12.21
C GLY A 841 -23.29 -43.93 12.45
N THR A 842 -22.49 -42.99 11.97
CA THR A 842 -22.70 -41.55 12.14
C THR A 842 -23.61 -41.02 11.05
N ARG A 843 -24.91 -40.94 11.38
CA ARG A 843 -25.86 -40.10 10.64
C ARG A 843 -25.83 -38.67 11.21
N SER A 844 -24.95 -37.83 10.67
CA SER A 844 -25.16 -36.37 10.64
C SER A 844 -24.32 -35.75 9.54
#